data_AF-A0A662GCW2-F1
#
_entry.id   AF-A0A662GCW2-F1
#
_cell.length_a   1.000
_cell.length_b   1.000
_cell.length_c   1.000
_cell.angle_alpha   90.00
_cell.angle_beta   90.00
_cell.angle_gamma   90.00
#
_symmetry.space_group_name_H-M   'P 1'
#
loop_
_entity.id
_entity.type
_entity.pdbx_description
1 polymer ?
#
loop_
_entity_poly.entity_id
_entity_poly.type
_entity_poly.pdbx_seq_one_letter_code
_entity_poly.pdbx_strand_id
1 'polypeptide(L)'
;MRVRFWLLDASYDVVGGAPEVRLWGIADDGRRIVVVDKSFRPYIYVLPKGDVKRVVERISRYANKYNILSIERVSKKYFGRPVEALKITLASPRIVPQLREAIARLEGVEEVLEADIRFYMRYMIDNDIHPCGWHEVEVEEVINERKWRVDAVYLAKSTPRYLGSSNPPELRVYAFDIECYNPYGEPNPERDPIIVITVKRSDGQVKTFVADDKNDREAIRQFVEDLLSFDPDVVVGYNSNRFDWPYLLARCRVHRIRLDVSRGGGEPAPSVYGHYSVVGRANVDLYDFAEEIGEVKVKTLENVADYLGVRKKSERTLIEGARIHEYWDDPAKRPILLRYAIDDAESTYGLGEKFLPFAIQLSNIVGLTLDQVGAASVGYRVEWYLMREAYRFSELIPNRVERPYETYRGAIVLKPRPGIHEDIAVLDFSSMYPNLMIKYNISPDTYVPPGEPVDPGEVYVAPEVGHRFRKRPPGFYKRVLESLLKARGEVRGKMRGLDPESPEYRVLDERQKALKVIANATYGYCGWVGARWYKREVAEATTAWGRRVITETIRMARDLGLRVIYGDTDSIFVKYEPEKVGKLIEAINEKLNLDIKVDKVYRKVFFTEAKKRYCGLLEDGRVDVVGLEAVRGDWA
;
A
#
# COMPACT_ATOMS: atom_id res chain seq x y z
N MET A 1 4.71 8.12 -33.76
CA MET A 1 4.53 6.64 -33.69
C MET A 1 3.77 6.27 -32.43
N ARG A 2 3.37 5.01 -32.25
CA ARG A 2 2.78 4.53 -30.99
C ARG A 2 3.78 3.65 -30.26
N VAL A 3 3.87 3.84 -28.95
CA VAL A 3 4.69 3.02 -28.06
C VAL A 3 3.79 2.42 -27.00
N ARG A 4 3.93 1.11 -26.81
CA ARG A 4 3.34 0.38 -25.69
C ARG A 4 4.42 0.18 -24.64
N PHE A 5 4.12 0.47 -23.39
CA PHE A 5 5.10 0.34 -22.30
C PHE A 5 4.43 0.00 -20.99
N TRP A 6 5.16 -0.69 -20.12
CA TRP A 6 4.76 -0.99 -18.76
C TRP A 6 5.33 0.05 -17.81
N LEU A 7 4.48 0.75 -17.07
CA LEU A 7 4.88 1.86 -16.20
C LEU A 7 5.52 1.34 -14.90
N LEU A 8 6.79 1.65 -14.69
CA LEU A 8 7.56 1.25 -13.51
C LEU A 8 7.58 2.36 -12.44
N ASP A 9 7.92 3.59 -12.85
CA ASP A 9 8.10 4.74 -11.96
C ASP A 9 7.55 6.02 -12.63
N ALA A 10 7.14 6.99 -11.83
CA ALA A 10 6.63 8.28 -12.28
C ALA A 10 7.25 9.42 -11.45
N SER A 11 7.75 10.44 -12.15
CA SER A 11 8.35 11.62 -11.53
C SER A 11 7.95 12.88 -12.29
N TYR A 12 8.37 14.05 -11.82
CA TYR A 12 8.21 15.29 -12.56
C TYR A 12 9.35 16.24 -12.27
N ASP A 13 9.49 17.26 -13.10
CA ASP A 13 10.40 18.37 -12.88
C ASP A 13 9.82 19.66 -13.48
N VAL A 14 10.46 20.80 -13.18
CA VAL A 14 10.09 22.10 -13.74
C VAL A 14 11.24 22.63 -14.57
N VAL A 15 11.09 22.57 -15.90
CA VAL A 15 12.12 22.93 -16.89
C VAL A 15 11.68 24.18 -17.64
N GLY A 16 12.52 25.22 -17.63
CA GLY A 16 12.17 26.50 -18.26
C GLY A 16 10.89 27.15 -17.68
N GLY A 17 10.58 26.90 -16.40
CA GLY A 17 9.38 27.40 -15.73
C GLY A 17 8.11 26.57 -15.96
N ALA A 18 8.13 25.58 -16.87
CA ALA A 18 7.00 24.70 -17.15
C ALA A 18 7.21 23.31 -16.54
N PRO A 19 6.18 22.70 -15.94
CA PRO A 19 6.28 21.34 -15.44
C PRO A 19 6.26 20.33 -16.59
N GLU A 20 7.01 19.25 -16.41
CA GLU A 20 6.97 18.05 -17.25
C GLU A 20 6.85 16.81 -16.37
N VAL A 21 5.94 15.91 -16.70
CA VAL A 21 5.81 14.58 -16.07
C VAL A 21 6.70 13.61 -16.84
N ARG A 22 7.38 12.72 -16.11
CA ARG A 22 8.27 11.70 -16.68
C ARG A 22 7.78 10.33 -16.23
N LEU A 23 7.39 9.50 -17.19
CA LEU A 23 6.90 8.15 -17.00
C LEU A 23 8.01 7.18 -17.42
N TRP A 24 8.62 6.51 -16.46
CA TRP A 24 9.71 5.56 -16.67
C TRP A 24 9.13 4.16 -16.79
N GLY A 25 9.50 3.43 -17.83
CA GLY A 25 8.91 2.13 -18.07
C GLY A 25 9.69 1.26 -19.04
N ILE A 26 9.09 0.12 -19.35
CA ILE A 26 9.69 -0.91 -20.19
C ILE A 26 8.77 -1.11 -21.39
N ALA A 27 9.25 -0.83 -22.59
CA ALA A 27 8.52 -1.08 -23.83
C ALA A 27 8.24 -2.57 -24.02
N ASP A 28 7.27 -2.91 -24.87
CA ASP A 28 6.92 -4.30 -25.19
C ASP A 28 8.05 -5.06 -25.92
N ASP A 29 8.98 -4.34 -26.54
CA ASP A 29 10.23 -4.88 -27.10
C ASP A 29 11.38 -5.03 -26.06
N GLY A 30 11.11 -4.74 -24.78
CA GLY A 30 12.06 -4.87 -23.68
C GLY A 30 12.97 -3.65 -23.45
N ARG A 31 12.92 -2.61 -24.30
CA ARG A 31 13.69 -1.38 -24.08
C ARG A 31 13.21 -0.62 -22.86
N ARG A 32 14.13 -0.09 -22.06
CA ARG A 32 13.84 0.81 -20.94
C ARG A 32 13.73 2.22 -21.49
N ILE A 33 12.59 2.84 -21.29
CA ILE A 33 12.24 4.11 -21.92
C ILE A 33 11.78 5.13 -20.89
N VAL A 34 11.76 6.39 -21.30
CA VAL A 34 11.04 7.44 -20.57
C VAL A 34 10.13 8.21 -21.52
N VAL A 35 8.86 8.32 -21.14
CA VAL A 35 7.87 9.16 -21.83
C VAL A 35 7.69 10.45 -21.04
N VAL A 36 7.98 11.57 -21.68
CA VAL A 36 7.85 12.92 -21.11
C VAL A 36 6.56 13.56 -21.61
N ASP A 37 5.70 13.99 -20.69
CA ASP A 37 4.49 14.74 -21.00
C ASP A 37 4.58 16.17 -20.44
N LYS A 38 4.48 17.16 -21.32
CA LYS A 38 4.56 18.60 -21.00
C LYS A 38 3.19 19.30 -21.05
N SER A 39 2.12 18.57 -21.35
CA SER A 39 0.78 19.11 -21.57
C SER A 39 0.04 19.39 -20.26
N PHE A 40 0.33 18.64 -19.20
CA PHE A 40 -0.40 18.73 -17.94
C PHE A 40 -0.02 19.97 -17.11
N ARG A 41 -1.00 20.54 -16.43
CA ARG A 41 -0.82 21.70 -15.54
C ARG A 41 -1.44 21.45 -14.17
N PRO A 42 -0.79 21.90 -13.09
CA PRO A 42 -1.33 21.76 -11.74
C PRO A 42 -2.59 22.61 -11.59
N TYR A 43 -3.51 22.14 -10.77
CA TYR A 43 -4.71 22.91 -10.42
C TYR A 43 -5.14 22.60 -8.99
N ILE A 44 -5.99 23.48 -8.46
CA ILE A 44 -6.68 23.31 -7.17
C ILE A 44 -8.16 23.61 -7.36
N TYR A 45 -8.99 23.18 -6.41
CA TYR A 45 -10.40 23.58 -6.37
C TYR A 45 -10.65 24.57 -5.24
N VAL A 46 -11.60 25.47 -5.46
CA VAL A 46 -12.12 26.39 -4.44
C VAL A 46 -13.62 26.23 -4.37
N LEU A 47 -14.12 25.97 -3.16
CA LEU A 47 -15.55 26.05 -2.86
C LEU A 47 -15.90 27.49 -2.49
N PRO A 48 -16.72 28.18 -3.31
CA PRO A 48 -17.16 29.53 -3.01
C PRO A 48 -18.34 29.52 -2.03
N LYS A 49 -18.40 30.55 -1.18
CA LYS A 49 -19.54 30.88 -0.31
C LYS A 49 -20.14 32.21 -0.74
N GLY A 50 -21.43 32.21 -1.08
CA GLY A 50 -22.14 33.41 -1.52
C GLY A 50 -21.95 33.71 -3.01
N ASP A 51 -21.66 34.97 -3.37
CA ASP A 51 -21.58 35.40 -4.78
C ASP A 51 -20.29 34.94 -5.46
N VAL A 52 -20.41 33.88 -6.25
CA VAL A 52 -19.32 33.27 -7.03
C VAL A 52 -18.63 34.26 -7.96
N LYS A 53 -19.34 35.26 -8.52
CA LYS A 53 -18.72 36.27 -9.40
C LYS A 53 -17.69 37.11 -8.64
N ARG A 54 -18.06 37.57 -7.44
CA ARG A 54 -17.16 38.34 -6.56
C ARG A 54 -15.95 37.52 -6.12
N VAL A 55 -16.14 36.22 -5.84
CA VAL A 55 -15.04 35.31 -5.49
C VAL A 55 -14.05 35.20 -6.65
N VAL A 56 -14.55 35.00 -7.88
CA VAL A 56 -13.70 34.98 -9.09
C VAL A 56 -12.95 36.30 -9.26
N GLU A 57 -13.61 37.45 -9.14
CA GLU A 57 -12.96 38.77 -9.25
C GLU A 57 -11.82 38.95 -8.23
N ARG A 58 -12.01 38.49 -6.98
CA ARG A 58 -11.00 38.56 -5.93
C ARG A 58 -9.79 37.68 -6.24
N ILE A 59 -10.03 36.44 -6.69
CA ILE A 59 -8.96 35.50 -7.08
C ILE A 59 -8.20 36.03 -8.29
N SER A 60 -8.89 36.62 -9.28
CA SER A 60 -8.26 37.18 -10.49
C SER A 60 -7.23 38.28 -10.20
N ARG A 61 -7.35 39.00 -9.07
CA ARG A 61 -6.32 39.99 -8.65
C ARG A 61 -4.97 39.35 -8.35
N TYR A 62 -4.94 38.05 -8.11
CA TYR A 62 -3.72 37.28 -7.85
C TYR A 62 -3.14 36.62 -9.11
N ALA A 63 -3.79 36.75 -10.28
CA ALA A 63 -3.44 36.01 -11.49
C ALA A 63 -1.98 36.23 -11.91
N ASN A 64 -1.53 37.48 -11.98
CA ASN A 64 -0.16 37.81 -12.35
C ASN A 64 0.87 37.39 -11.28
N LYS A 65 0.52 37.50 -10.00
CA LYS A 65 1.44 37.18 -8.90
C LYS A 65 1.77 35.70 -8.83
N TYR A 66 0.79 34.84 -9.09
CA TYR A 66 0.92 33.39 -8.95
C TYR A 66 0.85 32.63 -10.28
N ASN A 67 0.93 33.33 -11.42
CA ASN A 67 0.83 32.75 -12.76
C ASN A 67 -0.38 31.82 -12.92
N ILE A 68 -1.56 32.34 -12.58
CA ILE A 68 -2.84 31.65 -12.81
C ILE A 68 -3.10 31.63 -14.32
N LEU A 69 -3.29 30.43 -14.88
CA LEU A 69 -3.57 30.23 -16.30
C LEU A 69 -5.07 30.30 -16.60
N SER A 70 -5.91 29.70 -15.75
CA SER A 70 -7.36 29.72 -15.91
C SER A 70 -8.09 29.66 -14.56
N ILE A 71 -9.31 30.21 -14.53
CA ILE A 71 -10.28 30.06 -13.45
C ILE A 71 -11.59 29.62 -14.09
N GLU A 72 -11.96 28.36 -13.88
CA GLU A 72 -13.11 27.73 -14.54
C GLU A 72 -14.17 27.34 -13.50
N ARG A 73 -15.44 27.58 -13.81
CA ARG A 73 -16.56 27.08 -12.98
C ARG A 73 -16.85 25.64 -13.38
N VAL A 74 -16.93 24.76 -12.40
CA VAL A 74 -17.19 23.33 -12.62
C VAL A 74 -18.28 22.83 -11.69
N SER A 75 -19.15 21.95 -12.20
CA SER A 75 -20.11 21.22 -11.38
C SER A 75 -19.47 19.94 -10.87
N LYS A 76 -19.47 19.74 -9.55
CA LYS A 76 -18.90 18.58 -8.88
C LYS A 76 -19.83 18.10 -7.77
N LYS A 77 -19.46 17.00 -7.12
CA LYS A 77 -20.03 16.59 -5.84
C LYS A 77 -19.04 16.88 -4.71
N TYR A 78 -19.54 17.22 -3.52
CA TYR A 78 -18.77 17.24 -2.29
C TYR A 78 -19.59 16.58 -1.19
N PHE A 79 -19.11 15.45 -0.69
CA PHE A 79 -19.88 14.55 0.19
C PHE A 79 -21.28 14.24 -0.39
N GLY A 80 -21.31 13.76 -1.64
CA GLY A 80 -22.53 13.41 -2.37
C GLY A 80 -23.40 14.58 -2.82
N ARG A 81 -23.20 15.79 -2.30
CA ARG A 81 -24.01 16.98 -2.62
C ARG A 81 -23.47 17.69 -3.88
N PRO A 82 -24.30 18.02 -4.86
CA PRO A 82 -23.89 18.85 -5.99
C PRO A 82 -23.41 20.22 -5.53
N VAL A 83 -22.25 20.66 -6.02
CA VAL A 83 -21.63 21.97 -5.71
C VAL A 83 -21.08 22.60 -6.99
N GLU A 84 -21.15 23.93 -7.07
CA GLU A 84 -20.38 24.71 -8.04
C GLU A 84 -19.02 25.06 -7.42
N ALA A 85 -17.93 24.58 -8.02
CA ALA A 85 -16.57 24.84 -7.57
C ALA A 85 -15.80 25.65 -8.63
N LEU A 86 -14.73 26.32 -8.20
CA LEU A 86 -13.79 26.97 -9.11
C LEU A 86 -12.54 26.10 -9.26
N LYS A 87 -12.23 25.68 -10.49
CA LYS A 87 -10.95 25.03 -10.84
C LYS A 87 -9.95 26.11 -11.22
N ILE A 88 -8.87 26.23 -10.46
CA ILE A 88 -7.81 27.22 -10.70
C ILE A 88 -6.59 26.49 -11.23
N THR A 89 -6.25 26.72 -12.50
CA THR A 89 -5.09 26.10 -13.16
C THR A 89 -3.88 27.03 -13.07
N LEU A 90 -2.71 26.48 -12.74
CA LEU A 90 -1.48 27.23 -12.50
C LEU A 90 -0.38 26.86 -13.49
N ALA A 91 0.57 27.76 -13.69
CA ALA A 91 1.72 27.51 -14.55
C ALA A 91 2.70 26.48 -13.97
N SER A 92 2.87 26.43 -12.64
CA SER A 92 3.89 25.60 -11.99
C SER A 92 3.42 25.03 -10.64
N PRO A 93 3.74 23.75 -10.33
CA PRO A 93 3.33 23.12 -9.07
C PRO A 93 4.01 23.74 -7.85
N ARG A 94 5.16 24.40 -8.03
CA ARG A 94 5.91 25.09 -6.96
C ARG A 94 5.11 26.23 -6.31
N ILE A 95 4.15 26.80 -7.03
CA ILE A 95 3.38 27.97 -6.60
C ILE A 95 2.08 27.55 -5.87
N VAL A 96 1.64 26.29 -6.02
CA VAL A 96 0.39 25.79 -5.43
C VAL A 96 0.26 26.08 -3.92
N PRO A 97 1.28 25.83 -3.06
CA PRO A 97 1.17 26.10 -1.63
C PRO A 97 0.96 27.59 -1.32
N GLN A 98 1.70 28.46 -2.00
CA GLN A 98 1.64 29.91 -1.79
C GLN A 98 0.28 30.48 -2.22
N LEU A 99 -0.28 30.00 -3.34
CA LEU A 99 -1.61 30.41 -3.77
C LEU A 99 -2.66 29.93 -2.78
N ARG A 100 -2.62 28.65 -2.36
CA ARG A 100 -3.56 28.07 -1.39
C ARG A 100 -3.67 28.95 -0.15
N GLU A 101 -2.54 29.32 0.45
CA GLU A 101 -2.50 30.16 1.65
C GLU A 101 -3.07 31.56 1.41
N ALA A 102 -2.77 32.16 0.25
CA ALA A 102 -3.25 33.49 -0.10
C ALA A 102 -4.77 33.53 -0.30
N ILE A 103 -5.33 32.55 -1.02
CA ILE A 103 -6.76 32.56 -1.37
C ILE A 103 -7.66 31.98 -0.29
N ALA A 104 -7.15 31.09 0.58
CA ALA A 104 -7.94 30.50 1.67
C ALA A 104 -8.47 31.55 2.67
N ARG A 105 -7.88 32.75 2.71
CA ARG A 105 -8.29 33.85 3.60
C ARG A 105 -9.22 34.85 2.93
N LEU A 106 -9.54 34.67 1.64
CA LEU A 106 -10.41 35.60 0.93
C LEU A 106 -11.85 35.43 1.38
N GLU A 107 -12.52 36.56 1.62
CA GLU A 107 -13.96 36.53 1.90
C GLU A 107 -14.70 35.90 0.71
N GLY A 108 -15.63 35.00 1.02
CA GLY A 108 -16.37 34.21 0.03
C GLY A 108 -15.66 32.93 -0.43
N VAL A 109 -14.47 32.60 0.09
CA VAL A 109 -13.88 31.25 -0.03
C VAL A 109 -14.28 30.43 1.20
N GLU A 110 -14.99 29.33 0.99
CA GLU A 110 -15.32 28.37 2.06
C GLU A 110 -14.15 27.42 2.32
N GLU A 111 -13.64 26.81 1.25
CA GLU A 111 -12.58 25.82 1.35
C GLU A 111 -11.73 25.80 0.07
N VAL A 112 -10.42 25.57 0.24
CA VAL A 112 -9.51 25.25 -0.86
C VAL A 112 -9.20 23.77 -0.78
N LEU A 113 -9.52 23.03 -1.85
CA LEU A 113 -9.46 21.57 -1.91
C LEU A 113 -8.37 21.12 -2.88
N GLU A 114 -7.86 19.90 -2.65
CA GLU A 114 -6.91 19.19 -3.53
C GLU A 114 -5.55 19.87 -3.74
N ALA A 115 -5.21 20.87 -2.93
CA ALA A 115 -3.96 21.62 -3.03
C ALA A 115 -2.72 20.84 -2.53
N ASP A 116 -2.91 19.69 -1.89
CA ASP A 116 -1.85 18.86 -1.30
C ASP A 116 -1.57 17.57 -2.10
N ILE A 117 -2.22 17.39 -3.26
CA ILE A 117 -1.96 16.26 -4.15
C ILE A 117 -0.68 16.52 -4.95
N ARG A 118 0.31 15.64 -4.81
CA ARG A 118 1.57 15.72 -5.56
C ARG A 118 1.33 15.72 -7.07
N PHE A 119 2.09 16.54 -7.80
CA PHE A 119 1.82 16.82 -9.22
C PHE A 119 1.78 15.57 -10.13
N TYR A 120 2.78 14.69 -10.05
CA TYR A 120 2.79 13.44 -10.84
C TYR A 120 1.67 12.46 -10.42
N MET A 121 1.30 12.44 -9.14
CA MET A 121 0.16 11.65 -8.66
C MET A 121 -1.17 12.21 -9.18
N ARG A 122 -1.34 13.55 -9.17
CA ARG A 122 -2.50 14.23 -9.77
C ARG A 122 -2.60 13.88 -11.25
N TYR A 123 -1.49 13.99 -12.00
CA TYR A 123 -1.42 13.55 -13.41
C TYR A 123 -1.90 12.11 -13.59
N MET A 124 -1.46 11.18 -12.73
CA MET A 124 -1.88 9.78 -12.82
C MET A 124 -3.38 9.58 -12.51
N ILE A 125 -3.93 10.34 -11.56
CA ILE A 125 -5.37 10.30 -11.25
C ILE A 125 -6.20 10.86 -12.42
N ASP A 126 -5.84 12.02 -12.99
CA ASP A 126 -6.61 12.68 -14.06
C ASP A 126 -6.72 11.82 -15.31
N ASN A 127 -5.62 11.16 -15.65
CA ASN A 127 -5.41 10.50 -16.93
C ASN A 127 -5.56 8.98 -16.85
N ASP A 128 -6.10 8.46 -15.73
CA ASP A 128 -6.28 7.03 -15.47
C ASP A 128 -5.00 6.20 -15.70
N ILE A 129 -3.86 6.74 -15.24
CA ILE A 129 -2.56 6.08 -15.36
C ILE A 129 -2.35 5.20 -14.15
N HIS A 130 -2.03 3.93 -14.37
CA HIS A 130 -1.84 2.93 -13.32
C HIS A 130 -0.37 2.49 -13.33
N PRO A 131 0.39 2.67 -12.25
CA PRO A 131 1.71 2.04 -12.17
C PRO A 131 1.57 0.52 -12.26
N CYS A 132 2.65 -0.14 -12.61
CA CYS A 132 2.70 -1.58 -12.77
C CYS A 132 1.66 -2.15 -13.75
N GLY A 133 1.40 -1.41 -14.83
CA GLY A 133 0.43 -1.77 -15.87
C GLY A 133 0.88 -1.29 -17.24
N TRP A 134 0.26 -1.84 -18.28
CA TRP A 134 0.57 -1.51 -19.67
C TRP A 134 -0.19 -0.27 -20.14
N HIS A 135 0.50 0.61 -20.86
CA HIS A 135 -0.04 1.83 -21.45
C HIS A 135 0.34 1.90 -22.92
N GLU A 136 -0.48 2.59 -23.72
CA GLU A 136 -0.16 2.96 -25.09
C GLU A 136 -0.23 4.48 -25.25
N VAL A 137 0.74 5.05 -25.95
CA VAL A 137 0.85 6.51 -26.13
C VAL A 137 1.36 6.83 -27.53
N GLU A 138 0.81 7.89 -28.14
CA GLU A 138 1.38 8.45 -29.36
C GLU A 138 2.55 9.36 -28.98
N VAL A 139 3.71 9.10 -29.57
CA VAL A 139 4.98 9.74 -29.21
C VAL A 139 5.80 10.15 -30.42
N GLU A 140 6.71 11.09 -30.16
CA GLU A 140 7.86 11.42 -30.98
C GLU A 140 9.13 11.01 -30.23
N GLU A 141 10.04 10.29 -30.88
CA GLU A 141 11.37 10.04 -30.31
C GLU A 141 12.19 11.32 -30.35
N VAL A 142 12.85 11.65 -29.25
CA VAL A 142 13.69 12.84 -29.14
C VAL A 142 15.09 12.46 -28.71
N ILE A 143 16.05 13.31 -29.06
CA ILE A 143 17.45 13.12 -28.67
C ILE A 143 17.55 13.17 -27.14
N ASN A 144 18.27 12.19 -26.58
CA ASN A 144 18.54 12.12 -25.15
C ASN A 144 19.65 13.11 -24.72
N GLU A 145 19.38 14.42 -24.85
CA GLU A 145 20.32 15.50 -24.48
C GLU A 145 20.70 15.48 -22.99
N ARG A 146 19.81 14.95 -22.15
CA ARG A 146 19.99 14.88 -20.69
C ARG A 146 20.83 13.69 -20.24
N LYS A 147 21.22 12.81 -21.18
CA LYS A 147 22.03 11.61 -20.91
C LYS A 147 21.40 10.71 -19.85
N TRP A 148 20.06 10.61 -19.86
CA TRP A 148 19.35 9.65 -19.02
C TRP A 148 19.75 8.23 -19.38
N ARG A 149 19.88 7.35 -18.38
CA ARG A 149 20.32 5.96 -18.56
C ARG A 149 19.13 5.10 -19.01
N VAL A 150 18.66 5.34 -20.22
CA VAL A 150 17.53 4.67 -20.89
C VAL A 150 17.87 4.45 -22.36
N ASP A 151 17.21 3.47 -22.97
CA ASP A 151 17.39 3.11 -24.38
C ASP A 151 16.75 4.14 -25.33
N ALA A 152 15.64 4.78 -24.91
CA ALA A 152 14.97 5.82 -25.71
C ALA A 152 14.24 6.86 -24.84
N VAL A 153 14.13 8.08 -25.38
CA VAL A 153 13.38 9.19 -24.79
C VAL A 153 12.27 9.59 -25.74
N TYR A 154 11.05 9.64 -25.21
CA TYR A 154 9.85 9.96 -25.97
C TYR A 154 9.18 11.21 -25.45
N LEU A 155 8.75 12.08 -26.36
CA LEU A 155 7.83 13.18 -26.07
C LEU A 155 6.40 12.72 -26.38
N ALA A 156 5.52 12.75 -25.38
CA ALA A 156 4.11 12.44 -25.55
C ALA A 156 3.42 13.44 -26.48
N LYS A 157 2.68 12.92 -27.47
CA LYS A 157 1.78 13.66 -28.36
C LYS A 157 0.31 13.45 -27.99
N SER A 158 0.03 12.40 -27.23
CA SER A 158 -1.27 12.15 -26.62
C SER A 158 -1.10 11.73 -25.16
N THR A 159 -2.18 11.80 -24.38
CA THR A 159 -2.23 11.22 -23.04
C THR A 159 -2.11 9.68 -23.14
N PRO A 160 -1.25 9.04 -22.33
CA PRO A 160 -1.14 7.58 -22.32
C PRO A 160 -2.47 6.92 -21.92
N ARG A 161 -2.85 5.88 -22.66
CA ARG A 161 -4.06 5.10 -22.44
C ARG A 161 -3.72 3.80 -21.73
N TYR A 162 -4.36 3.53 -20.60
CA TYR A 162 -4.20 2.28 -19.87
C TYR A 162 -4.80 1.10 -20.64
N LEU A 163 -4.02 0.01 -20.78
CA LEU A 163 -4.40 -1.22 -21.47
C LEU A 163 -4.74 -2.36 -20.50
N GLY A 164 -4.31 -2.27 -19.23
CA GLY A 164 -4.56 -3.29 -18.21
C GLY A 164 -3.30 -3.75 -17.47
N SER A 165 -3.50 -4.65 -16.52
CA SER A 165 -2.47 -5.22 -15.64
C SER A 165 -2.10 -6.66 -16.03
N SER A 166 -2.01 -6.94 -17.33
CA SER A 166 -1.51 -8.24 -17.82
C SER A 166 -0.10 -8.52 -17.29
N ASN A 167 0.45 -9.70 -17.61
CA ASN A 167 1.77 -10.11 -17.12
C ASN A 167 2.80 -8.98 -17.25
N PRO A 168 3.58 -8.72 -16.18
CA PRO A 168 4.67 -7.74 -16.25
C PRO A 168 5.70 -8.19 -17.30
N PRO A 169 6.46 -7.25 -17.89
CA PRO A 169 7.63 -7.60 -18.68
C PRO A 169 8.68 -8.30 -17.80
N GLU A 170 9.71 -8.88 -18.41
CA GLU A 170 10.85 -9.41 -17.67
C GLU A 170 11.59 -8.27 -16.93
N LEU A 171 11.51 -8.29 -15.60
CA LEU A 171 12.13 -7.29 -14.73
C LEU A 171 13.53 -7.75 -14.32
N ARG A 172 14.52 -6.87 -14.48
CA ARG A 172 15.85 -7.06 -13.90
C ARG A 172 15.79 -6.70 -12.42
N VAL A 173 15.89 -7.71 -11.55
CA VAL A 173 15.84 -7.56 -10.09
C VAL A 173 17.24 -7.60 -9.50
N TYR A 174 17.52 -6.68 -8.59
CA TYR A 174 18.81 -6.55 -7.91
C TYR A 174 18.59 -6.48 -6.40
N ALA A 175 18.85 -7.59 -5.71
CA ALA A 175 18.85 -7.63 -4.26
C ALA A 175 20.23 -7.25 -3.74
N PHE A 176 20.29 -6.43 -2.70
CA PHE A 176 21.55 -6.11 -2.03
C PHE A 176 21.37 -6.07 -0.52
N ASP A 177 22.50 -6.26 0.17
CA ASP A 177 22.63 -6.23 1.61
C ASP A 177 24.02 -5.65 1.98
N ILE A 178 24.13 -4.98 3.13
CA ILE A 178 25.39 -4.37 3.60
C ILE A 178 25.71 -4.80 5.04
N GLU A 179 26.99 -5.08 5.29
CA GLU A 179 27.53 -5.28 6.63
C GLU A 179 28.43 -4.11 7.01
N CYS A 180 28.16 -3.51 8.17
CA CYS A 180 28.92 -2.37 8.68
C CYS A 180 29.84 -2.82 9.82
N TYR A 181 31.05 -2.25 9.86
CA TYR A 181 31.90 -2.37 11.05
C TYR A 181 31.17 -1.74 12.25
N ASN A 182 31.25 -2.35 13.42
CA ASN A 182 30.41 -1.92 14.55
C ASN A 182 30.97 -2.24 15.96
N PRO A 183 32.23 -1.89 16.28
CA PRO A 183 32.86 -2.22 17.55
C PRO A 183 32.23 -1.53 18.79
N TYR A 184 31.36 -0.55 18.57
CA TYR A 184 30.74 0.25 19.63
C TYR A 184 29.21 0.08 19.70
N GLY A 185 28.65 -0.98 19.10
CA GLY A 185 27.21 -1.22 19.06
C GLY A 185 26.59 -0.78 17.74
N GLU A 186 25.63 0.14 17.75
CA GLU A 186 24.98 0.63 16.52
C GLU A 186 26.01 1.39 15.65
N PRO A 187 26.16 1.03 14.35
CA PRO A 187 27.19 1.60 13.50
C PRO A 187 26.87 3.07 13.15
N ASN A 188 27.90 3.91 13.13
CA ASN A 188 27.80 5.32 12.73
C ASN A 188 28.53 5.52 11.38
N PRO A 189 27.83 5.97 10.32
CA PRO A 189 28.43 6.09 8.99
C PRO A 189 29.54 7.15 8.90
N GLU A 190 29.70 8.08 9.84
CA GLU A 190 30.84 9.00 9.82
C GLU A 190 32.15 8.32 10.24
N ARG A 191 32.06 7.29 11.07
CA ARG A 191 33.22 6.59 11.66
C ARG A 191 33.40 5.20 11.08
N ASP A 192 32.31 4.44 11.00
CA ASP A 192 32.35 3.02 10.79
C ASP A 192 32.12 2.66 9.31
N PRO A 193 33.06 1.97 8.65
CA PRO A 193 32.96 1.62 7.23
C PRO A 193 31.98 0.49 6.95
N ILE A 194 31.47 0.45 5.73
CA ILE A 194 30.79 -0.74 5.17
C ILE A 194 31.86 -1.78 4.80
N ILE A 195 31.94 -2.86 5.57
CA ILE A 195 32.99 -3.86 5.39
C ILE A 195 32.66 -4.87 4.28
N VAL A 196 31.39 -5.12 4.03
CA VAL A 196 30.91 -6.04 2.99
C VAL A 196 29.65 -5.48 2.35
N ILE A 197 29.57 -5.52 1.02
CA ILE A 197 28.33 -5.31 0.25
C ILE A 197 28.11 -6.56 -0.58
N THR A 198 26.99 -7.25 -0.41
CA THR A 198 26.67 -8.45 -1.20
C THR A 198 25.42 -8.24 -2.01
N VAL A 199 25.43 -8.75 -3.25
CA VAL A 199 24.36 -8.56 -4.21
C VAL A 199 23.96 -9.87 -4.85
N LYS A 200 22.66 -10.07 -5.05
CA LYS A 200 22.06 -11.17 -5.82
C LYS A 200 21.21 -10.59 -6.94
N ARG A 201 21.51 -11.00 -8.17
CA ARG A 201 20.87 -10.51 -9.39
C ARG A 201 19.92 -11.55 -9.97
N SER A 202 18.95 -11.09 -10.76
CA SER A 202 18.01 -11.98 -11.47
C SER A 202 18.66 -12.80 -12.59
N ASP A 203 19.89 -12.46 -13.02
CA ASP A 203 20.70 -13.31 -13.93
C ASP A 203 21.38 -14.50 -13.21
N GLY A 204 21.13 -14.64 -11.90
CA GLY A 204 21.66 -15.71 -11.07
C GLY A 204 23.00 -15.38 -10.39
N GLN A 205 23.69 -14.31 -10.78
CA GLN A 205 24.99 -13.97 -10.19
C GLN A 205 24.86 -13.48 -8.74
N VAL A 206 25.82 -13.91 -7.92
CA VAL A 206 26.09 -13.38 -6.58
C VAL A 206 27.46 -12.73 -6.61
N LYS A 207 27.57 -11.51 -6.11
CA LYS A 207 28.85 -10.81 -5.98
C LYS A 207 28.97 -10.17 -4.61
N THR A 208 30.20 -10.16 -4.10
CA THR A 208 30.52 -9.57 -2.80
C THR A 208 31.68 -8.59 -2.99
N PHE A 209 31.47 -7.35 -2.57
CA PHE A 209 32.47 -6.28 -2.59
C PHE A 209 32.93 -6.05 -1.16
N VAL A 210 34.24 -6.15 -0.93
CA VAL A 210 34.83 -6.18 0.41
C VAL A 210 35.73 -4.96 0.60
N ALA A 211 35.63 -4.31 1.76
CA ALA A 211 36.48 -3.17 2.09
C ALA A 211 37.97 -3.55 2.19
N ASP A 212 38.85 -2.64 1.79
CA ASP A 212 40.30 -2.79 1.96
C ASP A 212 40.72 -2.25 3.33
N ASP A 213 41.01 -3.14 4.29
CA ASP A 213 41.40 -2.80 5.67
C ASP A 213 40.58 -1.65 6.30
N LYS A 214 39.24 -1.82 6.34
CA LYS A 214 38.28 -0.83 6.87
C LYS A 214 38.16 0.46 6.03
N ASN A 215 38.62 0.43 4.77
CA ASN A 215 38.34 1.44 3.77
C ASN A 215 37.33 0.92 2.73
N ASP A 216 36.10 1.39 2.84
CA ASP A 216 34.95 0.98 2.03
C ASP A 216 34.80 1.76 0.71
N ARG A 217 35.74 2.66 0.39
CA ARG A 217 35.68 3.49 -0.82
C ARG A 217 35.58 2.67 -2.10
N GLU A 218 36.42 1.64 -2.22
CA GLU A 218 36.49 0.80 -3.41
C GLU A 218 35.31 -0.16 -3.49
N ALA A 219 34.88 -0.73 -2.34
CA ALA A 219 33.70 -1.58 -2.28
C ALA A 219 32.43 -0.83 -2.74
N ILE A 220 32.25 0.41 -2.29
CA ILE A 220 31.15 1.29 -2.73
C ILE A 220 31.26 1.58 -4.24
N ARG A 221 32.45 1.89 -4.76
CA ARG A 221 32.65 2.15 -6.19
C ARG A 221 32.28 0.95 -7.03
N GLN A 222 32.74 -0.24 -6.64
CA GLN A 222 32.43 -1.50 -7.34
C GLN A 222 30.94 -1.83 -7.29
N PHE A 223 30.28 -1.63 -6.14
CA PHE A 223 28.83 -1.76 -6.03
C PHE A 223 28.08 -0.84 -7.01
N VAL A 224 28.47 0.43 -7.10
CA VAL A 224 27.85 1.39 -8.02
C VAL A 224 28.06 0.99 -9.48
N GLU A 225 29.28 0.59 -9.85
CA GLU A 225 29.59 0.12 -11.20
C GLU A 225 28.83 -1.16 -11.55
N ASP A 226 28.70 -2.06 -10.59
CA ASP A 226 27.94 -3.30 -10.72
C ASP A 226 26.44 -3.04 -10.93
N LEU A 227 25.83 -2.17 -10.12
CA LEU A 227 24.44 -1.78 -10.28
C LEU A 227 24.19 -1.07 -11.62
N LEU A 228 25.05 -0.13 -12.00
CA LEU A 228 24.90 0.61 -13.25
C LEU A 228 25.10 -0.28 -14.49
N SER A 229 26.05 -1.23 -14.44
CA SER A 229 26.28 -2.15 -15.55
C SER A 229 25.15 -3.17 -15.72
N PHE A 230 24.53 -3.61 -14.63
CA PHE A 230 23.37 -4.50 -14.69
C PHE A 230 22.08 -3.77 -15.09
N ASP A 231 21.98 -2.48 -14.77
CA ASP A 231 20.82 -1.61 -15.00
C ASP A 231 19.48 -2.22 -14.52
N PRO A 232 19.30 -2.47 -13.22
CA PRO A 232 18.10 -3.10 -12.69
C PRO A 232 16.84 -2.23 -12.81
N ASP A 233 15.70 -2.85 -13.06
CA ASP A 233 14.40 -2.18 -12.99
C ASP A 233 13.93 -2.07 -11.54
N VAL A 234 14.17 -3.13 -10.75
CA VAL A 234 13.77 -3.21 -9.36
C VAL A 234 15.01 -3.46 -8.50
N VAL A 235 15.22 -2.58 -7.52
CA VAL A 235 16.24 -2.79 -6.48
C VAL A 235 15.49 -3.18 -5.21
N VAL A 236 15.85 -4.33 -4.63
CA VAL A 236 15.24 -4.83 -3.40
C VAL A 236 16.27 -4.89 -2.28
N GLY A 237 15.85 -4.59 -1.06
CA GLY A 237 16.64 -4.72 0.15
C GLY A 237 15.74 -5.09 1.33
N TYR A 238 16.32 -5.39 2.49
CA TYR A 238 15.57 -5.66 3.71
C TYR A 238 15.94 -4.63 4.78
N ASN A 239 15.03 -3.70 5.07
CA ASN A 239 15.26 -2.50 5.88
C ASN A 239 16.14 -1.44 5.18
N SER A 240 16.20 -1.47 3.85
CA SER A 240 17.03 -0.60 3.03
C SER A 240 16.60 0.87 3.06
N ASN A 241 15.31 1.16 3.25
CA ASN A 241 14.81 2.52 3.38
C ASN A 241 15.29 3.18 4.69
N ARG A 242 15.41 2.40 5.76
CA ARG A 242 15.72 2.91 7.11
C ARG A 242 17.20 2.85 7.45
N PHE A 243 17.94 1.90 6.86
CA PHE A 243 19.35 1.68 7.15
C PHE A 243 20.25 1.82 5.90
N ASP A 244 20.14 0.91 4.93
CA ASP A 244 21.15 0.77 3.87
C ASP A 244 21.35 2.04 3.02
N TRP A 245 20.28 2.61 2.46
CA TRP A 245 20.38 3.81 1.62
C TRP A 245 20.90 5.03 2.39
N PRO A 246 20.34 5.39 3.57
CA PRO A 246 20.91 6.44 4.42
C PRO A 246 22.39 6.23 4.73
N TYR A 247 22.79 5.00 5.07
CA TYR A 247 24.16 4.66 5.46
C TYR A 247 25.12 4.78 4.26
N LEU A 248 24.77 4.19 3.12
CA LEU A 248 25.53 4.29 1.87
C LEU A 248 25.72 5.75 1.43
N LEU A 249 24.66 6.58 1.49
CA LEU A 249 24.75 8.00 1.15
C LEU A 249 25.70 8.75 2.09
N ALA A 250 25.65 8.48 3.40
CA ALA A 250 26.54 9.08 4.37
C ALA A 250 28.01 8.65 4.15
N ARG A 251 28.27 7.36 3.89
CA ARG A 251 29.62 6.87 3.52
C ARG A 251 30.13 7.46 2.22
N CYS A 252 29.27 7.61 1.22
CA CYS A 252 29.62 8.27 -0.04
C CYS A 252 30.08 9.72 0.21
N ARG A 253 29.43 10.46 1.11
CA ARG A 253 29.86 11.82 1.50
C ARG A 253 31.23 11.85 2.16
N VAL A 254 31.52 10.91 3.07
CA VAL A 254 32.86 10.77 3.69
C VAL A 254 33.95 10.60 2.62
N HIS A 255 33.68 9.78 1.60
CA HIS A 255 34.61 9.51 0.51
C HIS A 255 34.59 10.51 -0.64
N ARG A 256 33.70 11.51 -0.58
CA ARG A 256 33.42 12.46 -1.68
C ARG A 256 33.07 11.74 -3.00
N ILE A 257 32.37 10.61 -2.88
CA ILE A 257 31.76 9.88 -3.99
C ILE A 257 30.31 10.34 -4.12
N ARG A 258 29.83 10.51 -5.35
CA ARG A 258 28.41 10.75 -5.62
C ARG A 258 27.73 9.42 -5.91
N LEU A 259 26.69 9.07 -5.16
CA LEU A 259 25.95 7.81 -5.33
C LEU A 259 24.95 7.89 -6.50
N ASP A 260 25.44 8.19 -7.70
CA ASP A 260 24.61 8.44 -8.88
C ASP A 260 24.13 7.12 -9.52
N VAL A 261 23.09 6.51 -8.93
CA VAL A 261 22.55 5.20 -9.35
C VAL A 261 21.19 5.26 -10.07
N SER A 262 20.54 6.43 -10.13
CA SER A 262 19.21 6.59 -10.77
C SER A 262 19.28 6.63 -12.31
N ARG A 263 18.22 6.26 -13.03
CA ARG A 263 18.21 6.42 -14.50
C ARG A 263 18.09 7.87 -14.94
N GLY A 264 17.42 8.70 -14.13
CA GLY A 264 17.30 10.14 -14.35
C GLY A 264 18.58 10.94 -14.08
N GLY A 265 19.62 10.31 -13.52
CA GLY A 265 20.82 10.95 -13.01
C GLY A 265 20.60 11.54 -11.63
N GLY A 266 21.54 11.28 -10.72
CA GLY A 266 21.49 11.73 -9.33
C GLY A 266 21.35 10.60 -8.32
N GLU A 267 21.40 11.01 -7.05
CA GLU A 267 21.46 10.12 -5.90
C GLU A 267 20.06 9.66 -5.45
N PRO A 268 19.95 8.49 -4.80
CA PRO A 268 18.76 8.12 -4.04
C PRO A 268 18.37 9.25 -3.08
N ALA A 269 17.08 9.58 -3.03
CA ALA A 269 16.59 10.68 -2.21
C ALA A 269 15.42 10.24 -1.32
N PRO A 270 15.37 10.68 -0.04
CA PRO A 270 14.23 10.42 0.82
C PRO A 270 12.97 11.08 0.26
N SER A 271 11.85 10.38 0.33
CA SER A 271 10.56 10.81 -0.22
C SER A 271 9.42 10.48 0.75
N VAL A 272 8.16 10.43 0.26
CA VAL A 272 6.99 10.16 1.11
C VAL A 272 7.12 8.85 1.87
N TYR A 273 6.50 8.77 3.05
CA TYR A 273 6.45 7.53 3.83
C TYR A 273 7.83 6.98 4.25
N GLY A 274 8.90 7.77 4.09
CA GLY A 274 10.26 7.35 4.43
C GLY A 274 10.96 6.49 3.38
N HIS A 275 10.34 6.20 2.23
CA HIS A 275 11.04 5.46 1.16
C HIS A 275 12.12 6.32 0.50
N TYR A 276 13.12 5.65 -0.06
CA TYR A 276 14.10 6.26 -0.95
C TYR A 276 13.68 6.11 -2.41
N SER A 277 13.57 7.23 -3.12
CA SER A 277 13.30 7.26 -4.55
C SER A 277 14.61 7.15 -5.33
N VAL A 278 14.67 6.21 -6.28
CA VAL A 278 15.79 6.01 -7.21
C VAL A 278 15.25 6.21 -8.62
N VAL A 279 15.11 7.47 -9.04
CA VAL A 279 14.37 7.89 -10.24
C VAL A 279 14.60 6.97 -11.45
N GLY A 280 13.50 6.39 -11.97
CA GLY A 280 13.48 5.46 -13.09
C GLY A 280 13.78 3.99 -12.75
N ARG A 281 13.92 3.68 -11.46
CA ARG A 281 13.98 2.32 -10.89
C ARG A 281 12.99 2.23 -9.73
N ALA A 282 12.41 1.06 -9.50
CA ALA A 282 11.61 0.81 -8.31
C ALA A 282 12.51 0.33 -7.16
N ASN A 283 12.72 1.15 -6.14
CA ASN A 283 13.37 0.74 -4.90
C ASN A 283 12.32 0.18 -3.93
N VAL A 284 12.36 -1.12 -3.67
CA VAL A 284 11.36 -1.83 -2.85
C VAL A 284 12.03 -2.39 -1.61
N ASP A 285 11.72 -1.81 -0.46
CA ASP A 285 12.14 -2.36 0.83
C ASP A 285 11.17 -3.47 1.24
N LEU A 286 11.69 -4.70 1.34
CA LEU A 286 10.90 -5.88 1.68
C LEU A 286 10.49 -5.91 3.15
N TYR A 287 11.16 -5.13 4.01
CA TYR A 287 10.78 -5.00 5.41
C TYR A 287 9.41 -4.34 5.56
N ASP A 288 9.07 -3.37 4.70
CA ASP A 288 7.77 -2.69 4.72
C ASP A 288 6.60 -3.67 4.45
N PHE A 289 6.83 -4.74 3.68
CA PHE A 289 5.85 -5.83 3.50
C PHE A 289 5.91 -6.85 4.63
N ALA A 290 7.11 -7.16 5.12
CA ALA A 290 7.30 -8.08 6.23
C ALA A 290 6.58 -7.61 7.51
N GLU A 291 6.54 -6.30 7.78
CA GLU A 291 5.82 -5.71 8.91
C GLU A 291 4.33 -6.10 8.94
N GLU A 292 3.72 -6.31 7.78
CA GLU A 292 2.30 -6.65 7.64
C GLU A 292 1.98 -8.13 7.89
N ILE A 293 2.99 -9.01 7.95
CA ILE A 293 2.80 -10.44 8.23
C ILE A 293 2.50 -10.65 9.72
N GLY A 294 1.23 -10.66 10.11
CA GLY A 294 0.83 -10.74 11.52
C GLY A 294 1.35 -11.97 12.27
N GLU A 295 1.64 -13.06 11.55
CA GLU A 295 2.14 -14.34 12.04
C GLU A 295 3.61 -14.28 12.47
N VAL A 296 4.43 -13.47 11.81
CA VAL A 296 5.84 -13.28 12.16
C VAL A 296 5.95 -12.03 13.02
N LYS A 297 6.45 -12.17 14.24
CA LYS A 297 6.42 -11.08 15.23
C LYS A 297 7.77 -10.40 15.41
N VAL A 298 8.84 -11.19 15.41
CA VAL A 298 10.21 -10.69 15.25
C VAL A 298 10.53 -10.66 13.77
N LYS A 299 10.54 -9.45 13.21
CA LYS A 299 10.64 -9.18 11.76
C LYS A 299 12.08 -9.20 11.25
N THR A 300 12.89 -10.12 11.72
CA THR A 300 14.25 -10.27 11.17
C THR A 300 14.20 -11.00 9.84
N LEU A 301 15.19 -10.75 8.98
CA LEU A 301 15.28 -11.35 7.64
C LEU A 301 15.18 -12.87 7.71
N GLU A 302 15.93 -13.50 8.62
CA GLU A 302 15.96 -14.96 8.76
C GLU A 302 14.63 -15.54 9.22
N ASN A 303 13.88 -14.86 10.10
CA ASN A 303 12.59 -15.36 10.56
C ASN A 303 11.52 -15.27 9.46
N VAL A 304 11.53 -14.19 8.68
CA VAL A 304 10.58 -14.00 7.57
C VAL A 304 10.92 -14.92 6.41
N ALA A 305 12.21 -15.11 6.10
CA ALA A 305 12.66 -16.06 5.08
C ALA A 305 12.29 -17.51 5.43
N ASP A 306 12.42 -17.91 6.71
CA ASP A 306 12.02 -19.24 7.17
C ASP A 306 10.50 -19.43 7.07
N TYR A 307 9.73 -18.46 7.57
CA TYR A 307 8.27 -18.50 7.53
C TYR A 307 7.71 -18.63 6.10
N LEU A 308 8.30 -17.92 5.14
CA LEU A 308 7.88 -17.96 3.73
C LEU A 308 8.53 -19.09 2.93
N GLY A 309 9.31 -19.96 3.58
CA GLY A 309 9.97 -21.10 2.97
C GLY A 309 11.02 -20.71 1.92
N VAL A 310 11.61 -19.52 2.03
CA VAL A 310 12.70 -19.05 1.17
C VAL A 310 14.00 -19.73 1.58
N ARG A 311 14.28 -19.76 2.88
CA ARG A 311 15.44 -20.48 3.44
C ARG A 311 15.19 -20.76 4.92
N LYS A 312 15.41 -22.02 5.33
CA LYS A 312 15.24 -22.39 6.74
C LYS A 312 16.29 -21.73 7.61
N LYS A 313 15.90 -21.31 8.82
CA LYS A 313 16.83 -20.70 9.77
C LYS A 313 17.99 -21.63 10.15
N SER A 314 17.76 -22.95 10.20
CA SER A 314 18.77 -23.96 10.49
C SER A 314 19.83 -24.15 9.39
N GLU A 315 19.54 -23.68 8.17
CA GLU A 315 20.41 -23.79 6.99
C GLU A 315 21.19 -22.48 6.73
N ARG A 316 21.03 -21.49 7.61
CA ARG A 316 21.66 -20.17 7.50
C ARG A 316 22.86 -20.06 8.41
N THR A 317 23.87 -19.35 7.94
CA THR A 317 24.88 -18.79 8.84
C THR A 317 24.21 -17.69 9.67
N LEU A 318 24.43 -17.68 10.98
CA LEU A 318 23.88 -16.67 11.88
C LEU A 318 25.02 -15.99 12.64
N ILE A 319 25.06 -14.67 12.57
CA ILE A 319 25.96 -13.83 13.35
C ILE A 319 25.07 -12.89 14.16
N GLU A 320 25.39 -12.73 15.45
CA GLU A 320 24.75 -11.71 16.27
C GLU A 320 25.18 -10.34 15.77
N GLY A 321 24.24 -9.47 15.40
CA GLY A 321 24.53 -8.19 14.76
C GLY A 321 25.57 -7.35 15.51
N ALA A 322 25.55 -7.32 16.85
CA ALA A 322 26.51 -6.57 17.67
C ALA A 322 27.97 -7.07 17.56
N ARG A 323 28.19 -8.26 16.99
CA ARG A 323 29.47 -8.95 16.94
C ARG A 323 30.08 -9.02 15.54
N ILE A 324 29.47 -8.37 14.53
CA ILE A 324 29.98 -8.34 13.15
C ILE A 324 31.47 -7.91 13.12
N HIS A 325 31.84 -6.88 13.88
CA HIS A 325 33.23 -6.41 13.97
C HIS A 325 34.23 -7.50 14.41
N GLU A 326 33.85 -8.43 15.30
CA GLU A 326 34.72 -9.52 15.76
C GLU A 326 35.05 -10.50 14.64
N TYR A 327 34.08 -10.75 13.76
CA TYR A 327 34.26 -11.63 12.60
C TYR A 327 35.08 -10.95 11.50
N TRP A 328 35.01 -9.62 11.43
CA TRP A 328 35.87 -8.84 10.55
C TRP A 328 37.31 -8.74 11.05
N ASP A 329 37.52 -8.56 12.35
CA ASP A 329 38.87 -8.36 12.90
C ASP A 329 39.69 -9.66 12.96
N ASP A 330 39.02 -10.83 13.02
CA ASP A 330 39.65 -12.16 12.99
C ASP A 330 39.64 -12.76 11.56
N PRO A 331 40.81 -12.87 10.88
CA PRO A 331 40.90 -13.45 9.54
C PRO A 331 40.34 -14.88 9.42
N ALA A 332 40.35 -15.67 10.50
CA ALA A 332 39.79 -17.03 10.49
C ALA A 332 38.26 -17.03 10.50
N LYS A 333 37.62 -15.96 11.00
CA LYS A 333 36.16 -15.79 11.03
C LYS A 333 35.60 -15.03 9.83
N ARG A 334 36.42 -14.26 9.11
CA ARG A 334 35.99 -13.51 7.91
C ARG A 334 35.22 -14.37 6.88
N PRO A 335 35.62 -15.61 6.55
CA PRO A 335 34.84 -16.44 5.62
C PRO A 335 33.41 -16.72 6.10
N ILE A 336 33.19 -16.78 7.42
CA ILE A 336 31.86 -16.98 8.02
C ILE A 336 31.01 -15.71 7.82
N LEU A 337 31.60 -14.52 8.02
CA LEU A 337 30.94 -13.24 7.73
C LEU A 337 30.58 -13.10 6.25
N LEU A 338 31.47 -13.49 5.34
CA LEU A 338 31.18 -13.45 3.92
C LEU A 338 30.04 -14.40 3.54
N ARG A 339 30.01 -15.61 4.14
CA ARG A 339 28.88 -16.53 3.94
C ARG A 339 27.57 -15.97 4.51
N TYR A 340 27.61 -15.33 5.68
CA TYR A 340 26.47 -14.67 6.28
C TYR A 340 25.87 -13.60 5.34
N ALA A 341 26.70 -12.68 4.83
CA ALA A 341 26.26 -11.64 3.88
C ALA A 341 25.71 -12.22 2.56
N ILE A 342 26.26 -13.35 2.08
CA ILE A 342 25.70 -14.08 0.93
C ILE A 342 24.32 -14.64 1.25
N ASP A 343 24.16 -15.30 2.40
CA ASP A 343 22.88 -15.86 2.82
C ASP A 343 21.81 -14.75 2.96
N ASP A 344 22.19 -13.55 3.40
CA ASP A 344 21.32 -12.36 3.50
C ASP A 344 20.87 -11.85 2.13
N ALA A 345 21.80 -11.60 1.20
CA ALA A 345 21.46 -11.17 -0.15
C ALA A 345 20.60 -12.21 -0.90
N GLU A 346 20.90 -13.50 -0.76
CA GLU A 346 20.11 -14.58 -1.38
C GLU A 346 18.71 -14.68 -0.78
N SER A 347 18.57 -14.49 0.54
CA SER A 347 17.26 -14.55 1.20
C SER A 347 16.43 -13.31 0.89
N THR A 348 17.06 -12.13 0.81
CA THR A 348 16.43 -10.90 0.34
C THR A 348 15.91 -11.07 -1.09
N TYR A 349 16.71 -11.65 -2.00
CA TYR A 349 16.25 -11.97 -3.36
C TYR A 349 15.05 -12.91 -3.35
N GLY A 350 15.13 -14.03 -2.62
CA GLY A 350 14.04 -15.01 -2.55
C GLY A 350 12.76 -14.46 -1.92
N LEU A 351 12.88 -13.55 -0.94
CA LEU A 351 11.73 -12.80 -0.42
C LEU A 351 11.15 -11.85 -1.47
N GLY A 352 12.00 -11.22 -2.28
CA GLY A 352 11.58 -10.41 -3.43
C GLY A 352 10.70 -11.22 -4.39
N GLU A 353 11.07 -12.47 -4.69
CA GLU A 353 10.25 -13.38 -5.52
C GLU A 353 8.87 -13.69 -4.91
N LYS A 354 8.75 -13.65 -3.58
CA LYS A 354 7.46 -13.83 -2.88
C LYS A 354 6.62 -12.56 -2.84
N PHE A 355 7.23 -11.40 -2.56
CA PHE A 355 6.49 -10.16 -2.30
C PHE A 355 6.20 -9.34 -3.56
N LEU A 356 7.11 -9.30 -4.53
CA LEU A 356 6.96 -8.45 -5.72
C LEU A 356 5.68 -8.74 -6.53
N PRO A 357 5.27 -10.00 -6.76
CA PRO A 357 4.02 -10.28 -7.49
C PRO A 357 2.79 -9.63 -6.85
N PHE A 358 2.68 -9.69 -5.51
CA PHE A 358 1.63 -9.03 -4.75
C PHE A 358 1.76 -7.49 -4.82
N ALA A 359 2.97 -6.97 -4.58
CA ALA A 359 3.25 -5.54 -4.60
C ALA A 359 2.91 -4.88 -5.94
N ILE A 360 3.22 -5.55 -7.06
CA ILE A 360 2.89 -5.14 -8.43
C ILE A 360 1.37 -4.98 -8.59
N GLN A 361 0.59 -5.96 -8.15
CA GLN A 361 -0.87 -5.88 -8.26
C GLN A 361 -1.46 -4.81 -7.33
N LEU A 362 -0.92 -4.69 -6.11
CA LEU A 362 -1.35 -3.68 -5.16
C LEU A 362 -1.06 -2.26 -5.65
N SER A 363 0.15 -2.03 -6.18
CA SER A 363 0.58 -0.78 -6.85
C SER A 363 -0.40 -0.39 -7.96
N ASN A 364 -0.70 -1.34 -8.85
CA ASN A 364 -1.63 -1.14 -9.96
C ASN A 364 -3.05 -0.78 -9.50
N ILE A 365 -3.58 -1.45 -8.48
CA ILE A 365 -4.94 -1.20 -7.97
C ILE A 365 -5.02 0.17 -7.28
N VAL A 366 -4.09 0.45 -6.37
CA VAL A 366 -4.11 1.64 -5.52
C VAL A 366 -3.69 2.90 -6.28
N GLY A 367 -2.76 2.78 -7.22
CA GLY A 367 -2.21 3.90 -7.97
C GLY A 367 -0.95 4.54 -7.38
N LEU A 368 -0.37 3.94 -6.34
CA LEU A 368 0.97 4.28 -5.83
C LEU A 368 2.03 3.54 -6.65
N THR A 369 3.18 4.17 -6.91
CA THR A 369 4.32 3.51 -7.58
C THR A 369 4.86 2.35 -6.74
N LEU A 370 5.61 1.44 -7.38
CA LEU A 370 6.06 0.20 -6.73
C LEU A 370 7.00 0.46 -5.53
N ASP A 371 7.76 1.54 -5.56
CA ASP A 371 8.62 2.01 -4.45
C ASP A 371 7.85 2.63 -3.28
N GLN A 372 6.62 3.09 -3.52
CA GLN A 372 5.76 3.74 -2.53
C GLN A 372 4.74 2.80 -1.90
N VAL A 373 4.27 1.80 -2.64
CA VAL A 373 3.12 0.99 -2.21
C VAL A 373 3.43 0.23 -0.93
N GLY A 374 4.63 -0.34 -0.78
CA GLY A 374 5.08 -1.01 0.45
C GLY A 374 5.20 -0.03 1.61
N ALA A 375 5.98 1.03 1.43
CA ALA A 375 6.26 2.05 2.45
C ALA A 375 4.99 2.79 2.95
N ALA A 376 3.99 2.97 2.09
CA ALA A 376 2.72 3.58 2.48
C ALA A 376 1.95 2.66 3.43
N SER A 377 1.51 3.20 4.57
CA SER A 377 0.61 2.47 5.47
C SER A 377 -0.68 2.05 4.75
N VAL A 378 -1.31 0.97 5.22
CA VAL A 378 -2.59 0.48 4.68
C VAL A 378 -3.64 1.58 4.55
N GLY A 379 -3.73 2.50 5.53
CA GLY A 379 -4.63 3.65 5.48
C GLY A 379 -4.34 4.60 4.33
N TYR A 380 -3.07 4.88 4.03
CA TYR A 380 -2.68 5.68 2.86
C TYR A 380 -2.97 4.97 1.54
N ARG A 381 -2.79 3.65 1.48
CA ARG A 381 -3.15 2.87 0.28
C ARG A 381 -4.64 2.96 -0.02
N VAL A 382 -5.50 2.81 1.00
CA VAL A 382 -6.94 3.02 0.85
C VAL A 382 -7.24 4.45 0.41
N GLU A 383 -6.62 5.46 1.03
CA GLU A 383 -6.86 6.86 0.67
C GLU A 383 -6.56 7.16 -0.79
N TRP A 384 -5.42 6.69 -1.32
CA TRP A 384 -5.08 6.89 -2.74
C TRP A 384 -6.06 6.21 -3.68
N TYR A 385 -6.52 5.01 -3.33
CA TYR A 385 -7.58 4.34 -4.08
C TYR A 385 -8.88 5.16 -4.08
N LEU A 386 -9.30 5.67 -2.92
CA LEU A 386 -10.48 6.51 -2.79
C LEU A 386 -10.34 7.83 -3.57
N MET A 387 -9.16 8.45 -3.59
CA MET A 387 -8.91 9.66 -4.38
C MET A 387 -9.09 9.43 -5.88
N ARG A 388 -8.65 8.27 -6.40
CA ARG A 388 -8.91 7.89 -7.81
C ARG A 388 -10.40 7.73 -8.08
N GLU A 389 -11.11 6.99 -7.22
CA GLU A 389 -12.54 6.77 -7.38
C GLU A 389 -13.37 8.07 -7.22
N ALA A 390 -12.98 8.97 -6.31
CA ALA A 390 -13.60 10.28 -6.15
C ALA A 390 -13.52 11.09 -7.45
N TYR A 391 -12.33 11.15 -8.07
CA TYR A 391 -12.16 11.81 -9.35
C TYR A 391 -13.03 11.18 -10.45
N ARG A 392 -13.04 9.85 -10.58
CA ARG A 392 -13.90 9.12 -11.55
C ARG A 392 -15.39 9.38 -11.32
N PHE A 393 -15.80 9.55 -10.08
CA PHE A 393 -17.17 9.89 -9.71
C PHE A 393 -17.50 11.38 -9.80
N SER A 394 -16.58 12.23 -10.27
CA SER A 394 -16.74 13.69 -10.28
C SER A 394 -17.04 14.27 -8.90
N GLU A 395 -16.37 13.74 -7.89
CA GLU A 395 -16.48 14.12 -6.48
C GLU A 395 -15.15 14.72 -6.01
N LEU A 396 -15.23 15.86 -5.33
CA LEU A 396 -14.07 16.58 -4.80
C LEU A 396 -13.45 15.79 -3.65
N ILE A 397 -12.12 15.78 -3.61
CA ILE A 397 -11.37 15.09 -2.55
C ILE A 397 -11.28 16.02 -1.32
N PRO A 398 -11.79 15.61 -0.14
CA PRO A 398 -11.72 16.41 1.08
C PRO A 398 -10.28 16.65 1.53
N ASN A 399 -10.08 17.73 2.28
CA ASN A 399 -8.81 17.97 2.96
C ASN A 399 -8.59 16.98 4.10
N ARG A 400 -7.32 16.73 4.42
CA ARG A 400 -6.97 16.13 5.71
C ARG A 400 -7.15 17.17 6.82
N VAL A 401 -7.64 16.72 7.96
CA VAL A 401 -7.88 17.55 9.13
C VAL A 401 -7.28 16.84 10.33
N GLU A 402 -6.48 17.55 11.10
CA GLU A 402 -5.99 17.06 12.39
C GLU A 402 -7.13 17.03 13.40
N ARG A 403 -7.31 15.90 14.07
CA ARG A 403 -8.39 15.66 15.02
C ARG A 403 -7.81 14.98 16.26
N PRO A 404 -8.33 15.29 17.47
CA PRO A 404 -7.94 14.54 18.67
C PRO A 404 -8.31 13.07 18.50
N TYR A 405 -7.46 12.18 19.02
CA TYR A 405 -7.76 10.76 19.02
C TYR A 405 -8.88 10.46 20.01
N GLU A 406 -9.94 9.82 19.52
CA GLU A 406 -11.06 9.36 20.34
C GLU A 406 -11.32 7.88 20.10
N THR A 407 -11.45 7.13 21.18
CA THR A 407 -11.83 5.71 21.10
C THR A 407 -13.33 5.58 20.89
N TYR A 408 -13.73 4.63 20.06
CA TYR A 408 -15.13 4.21 19.94
C TYR A 408 -15.27 2.71 20.24
N ARG A 409 -16.50 2.27 20.53
CA ARG A 409 -16.78 0.86 20.83
C ARG A 409 -16.54 0.00 19.59
N GLY A 410 -15.47 -0.79 19.63
CA GLY A 410 -15.10 -1.72 18.55
C GLY A 410 -15.98 -2.97 18.47
N ALA A 411 -15.45 -4.00 17.81
CA ALA A 411 -16.14 -5.27 17.60
C ALA A 411 -16.43 -6.03 18.90
N ILE A 412 -17.37 -6.98 18.83
CA ILE A 412 -17.59 -7.92 19.94
C ILE A 412 -16.53 -9.00 19.89
N VAL A 413 -15.95 -9.31 21.04
CA VAL A 413 -15.11 -10.49 21.23
C VAL A 413 -15.64 -11.21 22.45
N LEU A 414 -16.15 -12.43 22.26
CA LEU A 414 -16.67 -13.25 23.34
C LEU A 414 -15.55 -13.61 24.31
N LYS A 415 -15.88 -13.78 25.59
CA LYS A 415 -14.93 -14.37 26.52
C LYS A 415 -14.73 -15.84 26.10
N PRO A 416 -13.49 -16.29 25.83
CA PRO A 416 -13.26 -17.69 25.51
C PRO A 416 -13.65 -18.58 26.70
N ARG A 417 -14.06 -19.82 26.42
CA ARG A 417 -14.13 -20.86 27.45
C ARG A 417 -12.72 -21.42 27.63
N PRO A 418 -12.02 -21.16 28.75
CA PRO A 418 -10.64 -21.60 28.90
C PRO A 418 -10.52 -23.12 28.86
N GLY A 419 -9.37 -23.61 28.43
CA GLY A 419 -9.06 -25.03 28.36
C GLY A 419 -8.95 -25.56 26.93
N ILE A 420 -8.81 -26.88 26.83
CA ILE A 420 -8.64 -27.59 25.57
C ILE A 420 -10.01 -27.98 25.03
N HIS A 421 -10.24 -27.67 23.75
CA HIS A 421 -11.43 -28.07 23.01
C HIS A 421 -11.00 -28.83 21.77
N GLU A 422 -11.73 -29.88 21.42
CA GLU A 422 -11.43 -30.75 20.28
C GLU A 422 -12.45 -30.54 19.16
N ASP A 423 -12.03 -30.76 17.92
CA ASP A 423 -12.81 -30.61 16.68
C ASP A 423 -13.56 -29.28 16.63
N ILE A 424 -12.84 -28.17 16.49
CA ILE A 424 -13.42 -26.83 16.46
C ILE A 424 -13.34 -26.27 15.04
N ALA A 425 -14.49 -25.94 14.46
CA ALA A 425 -14.57 -25.21 13.21
C ALA A 425 -14.59 -23.71 13.47
N VAL A 426 -13.75 -22.99 12.73
CA VAL A 426 -13.76 -21.53 12.66
C VAL A 426 -14.60 -21.14 11.45
N LEU A 427 -15.75 -20.51 11.70
CA LEU A 427 -16.60 -19.94 10.66
C LEU A 427 -16.31 -18.45 10.55
N ASP A 428 -15.83 -18.01 9.38
CA ASP A 428 -15.39 -16.64 9.12
C ASP A 428 -16.27 -15.98 8.04
N PHE A 429 -16.69 -14.74 8.29
CA PHE A 429 -17.47 -13.98 7.33
C PHE A 429 -16.58 -13.43 6.21
N SER A 430 -16.94 -13.74 4.96
CA SER A 430 -16.26 -13.22 3.77
C SER A 430 -16.45 -11.69 3.67
N SER A 431 -15.49 -10.91 4.17
CA SER A 431 -15.50 -9.44 4.08
C SER A 431 -16.73 -8.82 4.77
N MET A 432 -16.95 -9.15 6.05
CA MET A 432 -18.14 -8.72 6.81
C MET A 432 -18.36 -7.21 6.75
N TYR A 433 -17.37 -6.40 7.14
CA TYR A 433 -17.53 -4.95 7.22
C TYR A 433 -17.80 -4.27 5.88
N PRO A 434 -17.06 -4.58 4.79
CA PRO A 434 -17.42 -4.12 3.45
C PRO A 434 -18.89 -4.39 3.08
N ASN A 435 -19.36 -5.61 3.30
CA ASN A 435 -20.74 -5.99 2.97
C ASN A 435 -21.78 -5.25 3.84
N LEU A 436 -21.48 -5.02 5.12
CA LEU A 436 -22.36 -4.23 6.01
C LEU A 436 -22.44 -2.76 5.58
N MET A 437 -21.31 -2.15 5.19
CA MET A 437 -21.27 -0.79 4.68
C MET A 437 -22.08 -0.66 3.37
N ILE A 438 -22.00 -1.64 2.48
CA ILE A 438 -22.82 -1.70 1.25
C ILE A 438 -24.31 -1.89 1.56
N LYS A 439 -24.65 -2.87 2.41
CA LYS A 439 -26.02 -3.27 2.74
C LYS A 439 -26.81 -2.13 3.39
N TYR A 440 -26.19 -1.43 4.34
CA TYR A 440 -26.83 -0.34 5.08
C TYR A 440 -26.41 1.06 4.59
N ASN A 441 -25.78 1.14 3.42
CA ASN A 441 -25.34 2.38 2.78
C ASN A 441 -24.56 3.32 3.72
N ILE A 442 -23.64 2.77 4.50
CA ILE A 442 -22.92 3.49 5.56
C ILE A 442 -21.75 4.25 4.94
N SER A 443 -21.86 5.58 4.88
CA SER A 443 -20.81 6.44 4.31
C SER A 443 -20.93 7.88 4.84
N PRO A 444 -19.86 8.70 4.80
CA PRO A 444 -19.91 10.08 5.30
C PRO A 444 -20.97 10.94 4.60
N ASP A 445 -21.18 10.73 3.30
CA ASP A 445 -22.15 11.47 2.48
C ASP A 445 -23.61 11.02 2.66
N THR A 446 -23.84 9.84 3.23
CA THR A 446 -25.19 9.32 3.51
C THR A 446 -25.62 9.53 4.96
N TYR A 447 -24.69 9.91 5.85
CA TYR A 447 -24.98 10.20 7.25
C TYR A 447 -25.98 11.36 7.39
N VAL A 448 -26.93 11.20 8.30
CA VAL A 448 -27.91 12.24 8.64
C VAL A 448 -27.63 12.74 10.06
N PRO A 449 -27.09 13.97 10.20
CA PRO A 449 -26.83 14.58 11.50
C PRO A 449 -28.07 14.61 12.42
N PRO A 450 -27.87 14.68 13.75
CA PRO A 450 -28.95 14.94 14.69
C PRO A 450 -29.66 16.25 14.35
N GLY A 451 -30.99 16.26 14.39
CA GLY A 451 -31.81 17.44 14.09
C GLY A 451 -32.17 17.65 12.62
N GLU A 452 -31.53 16.96 11.68
CA GLU A 452 -31.96 17.00 10.27
C GLU A 452 -33.22 16.13 10.07
N PRO A 453 -34.34 16.71 9.58
CA PRO A 453 -35.57 15.97 9.34
C PRO A 453 -35.41 15.05 8.13
N VAL A 454 -35.76 13.78 8.31
CA VAL A 454 -35.78 12.76 7.26
C VAL A 454 -36.83 11.71 7.63
N ASP A 455 -37.53 11.19 6.63
CA ASP A 455 -38.50 10.12 6.82
C ASP A 455 -37.80 8.86 7.40
N PRO A 456 -38.29 8.29 8.52
CA PRO A 456 -37.78 7.02 9.05
C PRO A 456 -37.75 5.88 8.02
N GLY A 457 -38.65 5.88 7.03
CA GLY A 457 -38.69 4.94 5.92
C GLY A 457 -37.55 5.09 4.93
N GLU A 458 -36.88 6.24 4.89
CA GLU A 458 -35.79 6.55 3.96
C GLU A 458 -34.39 6.36 4.54
N VAL A 459 -34.28 5.98 5.82
CA VAL A 459 -32.99 5.76 6.49
C VAL A 459 -32.84 4.35 7.06
N TYR A 460 -31.59 3.91 7.16
CA TYR A 460 -31.19 2.85 8.07
C TYR A 460 -30.78 3.47 9.41
N VAL A 461 -31.24 2.88 10.51
CA VAL A 461 -30.85 3.26 11.87
C VAL A 461 -29.90 2.19 12.42
N ALA A 462 -28.67 2.59 12.74
CA ALA A 462 -27.67 1.69 13.29
C ALA A 462 -28.09 1.22 14.69
N PRO A 463 -27.99 -0.10 14.99
CA PRO A 463 -28.35 -0.63 16.30
C PRO A 463 -27.43 -0.05 17.37
N GLU A 464 -27.87 -0.01 18.63
CA GLU A 464 -27.12 0.47 19.81
C GLU A 464 -26.74 1.97 19.83
N VAL A 465 -26.35 2.54 18.69
CA VAL A 465 -25.81 3.91 18.56
C VAL A 465 -26.79 4.90 17.94
N GLY A 466 -27.83 4.42 17.25
CA GLY A 466 -28.91 5.27 16.72
C GLY A 466 -28.55 6.15 15.51
N HIS A 467 -27.31 6.08 15.02
CA HIS A 467 -26.86 6.82 13.83
C HIS A 467 -27.73 6.50 12.61
N ARG A 468 -28.09 7.53 11.85
CA ARG A 468 -29.01 7.42 10.70
C ARG A 468 -28.23 7.60 9.39
N PHE A 469 -28.50 6.73 8.42
CA PHE A 469 -27.90 6.78 7.07
C PHE A 469 -28.98 6.67 6.01
N ARG A 470 -28.97 7.54 5.00
CA ARG A 470 -29.93 7.51 3.90
C ARG A 470 -29.83 6.19 3.13
N LYS A 471 -30.96 5.61 2.74
CA LYS A 471 -31.02 4.42 1.88
C LYS A 471 -30.62 4.72 0.44
N ARG A 472 -30.87 5.95 -0.02
CA ARG A 472 -30.55 6.43 -1.37
C ARG A 472 -30.13 7.91 -1.33
N PRO A 473 -29.33 8.38 -2.31
CA PRO A 473 -28.61 7.57 -3.31
C PRO A 473 -27.48 6.72 -2.67
N PRO A 474 -26.83 5.80 -3.43
CA PRO A 474 -25.66 5.06 -2.95
C PRO A 474 -24.52 6.01 -2.54
N GLY A 475 -24.06 5.86 -1.30
CA GLY A 475 -22.96 6.65 -0.75
C GLY A 475 -21.63 6.37 -1.44
N PHE A 476 -20.65 7.21 -1.19
CA PHE A 476 -19.31 7.10 -1.77
C PHE A 476 -18.66 5.74 -1.45
N TYR A 477 -18.62 5.34 -0.18
CA TYR A 477 -18.06 4.04 0.21
C TYR A 477 -18.80 2.85 -0.37
N LYS A 478 -20.13 2.93 -0.49
CA LYS A 478 -20.92 1.87 -1.11
C LYS A 478 -20.49 1.66 -2.57
N ARG A 479 -20.43 2.74 -3.36
CA ARG A 479 -20.02 2.69 -4.78
C ARG A 479 -18.60 2.13 -4.93
N VAL A 480 -17.67 2.59 -4.11
CA VAL A 480 -16.27 2.11 -4.12
C VAL A 480 -16.19 0.62 -3.79
N LEU A 481 -16.84 0.18 -2.71
CA LEU A 481 -16.77 -1.22 -2.27
C LEU A 481 -17.46 -2.16 -3.26
N GLU A 482 -18.58 -1.74 -3.86
CA GLU A 482 -19.22 -2.48 -4.96
C GLU A 482 -18.27 -2.63 -6.16
N SER A 483 -17.55 -1.57 -6.55
CA SER A 483 -16.53 -1.64 -7.62
C SER A 483 -15.40 -2.62 -7.28
N LEU A 484 -14.87 -2.60 -6.05
CA LEU A 484 -13.82 -3.51 -5.59
C LEU A 484 -14.28 -4.97 -5.60
N LEU A 485 -15.47 -5.25 -5.04
CA LEU A 485 -16.01 -6.60 -4.99
C LEU A 485 -16.34 -7.13 -6.38
N LYS A 486 -16.88 -6.29 -7.27
CA LYS A 486 -17.13 -6.65 -8.67
C LYS A 486 -15.83 -6.99 -9.39
N ALA A 487 -14.81 -6.13 -9.30
CA ALA A 487 -13.50 -6.39 -9.90
C ALA A 487 -12.88 -7.70 -9.39
N ARG A 488 -13.03 -7.97 -8.09
CA ARG A 488 -12.54 -9.22 -7.48
C ARG A 488 -13.31 -10.44 -7.99
N GLY A 489 -14.62 -10.32 -8.17
CA GLY A 489 -15.47 -11.36 -8.76
C GLY A 489 -15.07 -11.68 -10.21
N GLU A 490 -14.81 -10.66 -11.03
CA GLU A 490 -14.34 -10.80 -12.40
C GLU A 490 -12.98 -11.50 -12.49
N VAL A 491 -12.03 -11.12 -11.63
CA VAL A 491 -10.71 -11.78 -11.54
C VAL A 491 -10.86 -13.25 -11.16
N ARG A 492 -11.63 -13.56 -10.11
CA ARG A 492 -11.91 -14.96 -9.72
C ARG A 492 -12.64 -15.75 -10.80
N GLY A 493 -13.45 -15.09 -11.63
CA GLY A 493 -14.07 -15.68 -12.81
C GLY A 493 -13.05 -16.12 -13.85
N LYS A 494 -12.10 -15.23 -14.19
CA LYS A 494 -11.00 -15.51 -15.13
C LYS A 494 -10.06 -16.62 -14.64
N MET A 495 -9.89 -16.75 -13.32
CA MET A 495 -9.09 -17.83 -12.72
C MET A 495 -9.72 -19.22 -12.90
N ARG A 496 -11.03 -19.33 -13.17
CA ARG A 496 -11.69 -20.62 -13.34
C ARG A 496 -11.23 -21.28 -14.65
N GLY A 497 -10.68 -22.49 -14.55
CA GLY A 497 -10.21 -23.24 -15.70
C GLY A 497 -8.77 -22.92 -16.13
N LEU A 498 -8.09 -22.00 -15.44
CA LEU A 498 -6.64 -21.85 -15.55
C LEU A 498 -5.95 -22.88 -14.64
N ASP A 499 -4.79 -23.36 -15.07
CA ASP A 499 -3.89 -24.17 -14.24
C ASP A 499 -3.37 -23.30 -13.07
N PRO A 500 -3.55 -23.73 -11.79
CA PRO A 500 -3.00 -23.03 -10.62
C PRO A 500 -1.49 -22.74 -10.69
N GLU A 501 -0.74 -23.54 -11.44
CA GLU A 501 0.70 -23.35 -11.61
C GLU A 501 1.06 -22.41 -12.77
N SER A 502 0.10 -22.02 -13.59
CA SER A 502 0.33 -21.09 -14.71
C SER A 502 0.72 -19.68 -14.22
N PRO A 503 1.60 -18.96 -14.93
CA PRO A 503 1.92 -17.57 -14.60
C PRO A 503 0.69 -16.66 -14.55
N GLU A 504 -0.27 -16.88 -15.45
CA GLU A 504 -1.51 -16.10 -15.49
C GLU A 504 -2.37 -16.31 -14.23
N TYR A 505 -2.53 -17.56 -13.78
CA TYR A 505 -3.27 -17.83 -12.53
C TYR A 505 -2.62 -17.15 -11.35
N ARG A 506 -1.29 -17.25 -11.21
CA ARG A 506 -0.54 -16.64 -10.10
C ARG A 506 -0.72 -15.12 -10.06
N VAL A 507 -0.63 -14.45 -11.21
CA VAL A 507 -0.88 -13.00 -11.31
C VAL A 507 -2.31 -12.64 -10.90
N LEU A 508 -3.30 -13.40 -11.37
CA LEU A 508 -4.70 -13.17 -11.02
C LEU A 508 -5.00 -13.46 -9.54
N ASP A 509 -4.35 -14.47 -8.95
CA ASP A 509 -4.48 -14.77 -7.53
C ASP A 509 -3.94 -13.63 -6.66
N GLU A 510 -2.75 -13.12 -6.99
CA GLU A 510 -2.21 -11.95 -6.30
C GLU A 510 -3.11 -10.71 -6.47
N ARG A 511 -3.72 -10.54 -7.65
CA ARG A 511 -4.66 -9.46 -7.90
C ARG A 511 -5.92 -9.59 -7.03
N GLN A 512 -6.51 -10.79 -6.90
CA GLN A 512 -7.70 -10.95 -6.05
C GLN A 512 -7.38 -10.78 -4.56
N LYS A 513 -6.16 -11.15 -4.12
CA LYS A 513 -5.67 -10.87 -2.76
C LYS A 513 -5.55 -9.37 -2.52
N ALA A 514 -4.91 -8.63 -3.43
CA ALA A 514 -4.75 -7.18 -3.30
C ALA A 514 -6.11 -6.44 -3.25
N LEU A 515 -7.07 -6.83 -4.10
CA LEU A 515 -8.43 -6.29 -4.06
C LEU A 515 -9.12 -6.57 -2.71
N LYS A 516 -8.96 -7.78 -2.17
CA LYS A 516 -9.50 -8.15 -0.85
C LYS A 516 -8.92 -7.27 0.26
N VAL A 517 -7.61 -7.02 0.24
CA VAL A 517 -6.90 -6.22 1.24
C VAL A 517 -7.47 -4.80 1.28
N ILE A 518 -7.57 -4.12 0.13
CA ILE A 518 -8.11 -2.75 0.05
C ILE A 518 -9.58 -2.68 0.48
N ALA A 519 -10.41 -3.65 0.05
CA ALA A 519 -11.80 -3.71 0.45
C ALA A 519 -11.94 -3.82 1.98
N ASN A 520 -11.25 -4.79 2.60
CA ASN A 520 -11.31 -5.00 4.05
C ASN A 520 -10.74 -3.82 4.84
N ALA A 521 -9.66 -3.20 4.34
CA ALA A 521 -9.02 -2.05 4.98
C ALA A 521 -9.88 -0.78 4.97
N THR A 522 -10.88 -0.68 4.09
CA THR A 522 -11.75 0.51 3.98
C THR A 522 -12.51 0.80 5.28
N TYR A 523 -12.89 -0.23 6.03
CA TYR A 523 -13.48 -0.04 7.37
C TYR A 523 -12.46 0.56 8.35
N GLY A 524 -11.23 0.01 8.42
CA GLY A 524 -10.20 0.55 9.30
C GLY A 524 -9.88 2.01 8.96
N TYR A 525 -9.86 2.35 7.67
CA TYR A 525 -9.65 3.69 7.17
C TYR A 525 -10.72 4.69 7.65
N CYS A 526 -12.01 4.32 7.66
CA CYS A 526 -13.06 5.27 8.06
C CYS A 526 -13.02 5.63 9.56
N GLY A 527 -12.41 4.78 10.39
CA GLY A 527 -12.16 5.03 11.81
C GLY A 527 -10.81 5.70 12.10
N TRP A 528 -9.94 5.88 11.10
CA TRP A 528 -8.65 6.55 11.27
C TRP A 528 -8.83 8.07 11.26
N VAL A 529 -8.57 8.72 12.39
CA VAL A 529 -8.81 10.17 12.59
C VAL A 529 -8.13 11.10 11.57
N GLY A 530 -7.01 10.65 10.98
CA GLY A 530 -6.26 11.38 9.96
C GLY A 530 -6.79 11.21 8.52
N ALA A 531 -7.78 10.36 8.29
CA ALA A 531 -8.36 10.10 6.97
C ALA A 531 -9.14 11.31 6.42
N ARG A 532 -9.07 11.53 5.11
CA ARG A 532 -9.89 12.53 4.37
C ARG A 532 -11.38 12.26 4.50
N TRP A 533 -11.81 11.01 4.33
CA TRP A 533 -13.21 10.59 4.49
C TRP A 533 -13.49 10.01 5.88
N TYR A 534 -12.76 10.46 6.91
CA TYR A 534 -13.03 10.12 8.30
C TYR A 534 -14.44 10.58 8.71
N LYS A 535 -15.19 9.66 9.36
CA LYS A 535 -16.46 9.99 10.01
C LYS A 535 -16.68 8.98 11.14
N ARG A 536 -16.60 9.43 12.39
CA ARG A 536 -16.72 8.57 13.58
C ARG A 536 -18.01 7.73 13.56
N GLU A 537 -19.11 8.37 13.20
CA GLU A 537 -20.44 7.76 13.18
C GLU A 537 -20.54 6.61 12.16
N VAL A 538 -19.76 6.67 11.07
CA VAL A 538 -19.63 5.58 10.09
C VAL A 538 -18.92 4.38 10.70
N ALA A 539 -17.83 4.60 11.45
CA ALA A 539 -17.09 3.52 12.10
C ALA A 539 -17.89 2.88 13.25
N GLU A 540 -18.58 3.69 14.06
CA GLU A 540 -19.48 3.24 15.13
C GLU A 540 -20.67 2.44 14.57
N ALA A 541 -21.31 2.92 13.51
CA ALA A 541 -22.42 2.22 12.89
C ALA A 541 -22.00 0.89 12.28
N THR A 542 -20.87 0.86 11.58
CA THR A 542 -20.31 -0.36 10.98
C THR A 542 -20.03 -1.42 12.03
N THR A 543 -19.39 -1.04 13.15
CA THR A 543 -19.14 -1.97 14.25
C THR A 543 -20.41 -2.42 14.96
N ALA A 544 -21.40 -1.52 15.14
CA ALA A 544 -22.67 -1.88 15.78
C ALA A 544 -23.45 -2.91 14.96
N TRP A 545 -23.50 -2.74 13.63
CA TRP A 545 -24.06 -3.76 12.75
C TRP A 545 -23.29 -5.08 12.80
N GLY A 546 -21.95 -5.03 12.86
CA GLY A 546 -21.12 -6.22 13.06
C GLY A 546 -21.44 -6.96 14.35
N ARG A 547 -21.56 -6.24 15.47
CA ARG A 547 -21.95 -6.83 16.77
C ARG A 547 -23.33 -7.49 16.71
N ARG A 548 -24.29 -6.86 16.05
CA ARG A 548 -25.64 -7.43 15.83
C ARG A 548 -25.57 -8.72 15.02
N VAL A 549 -24.81 -8.74 13.93
CA VAL A 549 -24.63 -9.93 13.07
C VAL A 549 -24.02 -11.08 13.86
N ILE A 550 -22.89 -10.85 14.54
CA ILE A 550 -22.23 -11.90 15.33
C ILE A 550 -23.16 -12.44 16.44
N THR A 551 -23.88 -11.56 17.13
CA THR A 551 -24.82 -11.97 18.18
C THR A 551 -25.95 -12.83 17.62
N GLU A 552 -26.52 -12.46 16.48
CA GLU A 552 -27.56 -13.24 15.82
C GLU A 552 -27.03 -14.58 15.31
N THR A 553 -25.83 -14.60 14.73
CA THR A 553 -25.14 -15.83 14.30
C THR A 553 -24.90 -16.80 15.47
N ILE A 554 -24.47 -16.30 16.63
CA ILE A 554 -24.33 -17.11 17.85
C ILE A 554 -25.68 -17.68 18.31
N ARG A 555 -26.75 -16.89 18.22
CA ARG A 555 -28.11 -17.34 18.55
C ARG A 555 -28.55 -18.47 17.61
N MET A 556 -28.42 -18.27 16.30
CA MET A 556 -28.76 -19.30 15.29
C MET A 556 -27.96 -20.59 15.52
N ALA A 557 -26.67 -20.49 15.84
CA ALA A 557 -25.85 -21.66 16.15
C ALA A 557 -26.39 -22.42 17.37
N ARG A 558 -26.75 -21.73 18.44
CA ARG A 558 -27.33 -22.33 19.65
C ARG A 558 -28.68 -22.97 19.38
N ASP A 559 -29.53 -22.34 18.57
CA ASP A 559 -30.85 -22.87 18.19
C ASP A 559 -30.73 -24.17 17.39
N LEU A 560 -29.64 -24.35 16.62
CA LEU A 560 -29.30 -25.60 15.92
C LEU A 560 -28.61 -26.64 16.84
N GLY A 561 -28.43 -26.33 18.12
CA GLY A 561 -27.73 -27.20 19.07
C GLY A 561 -26.22 -27.29 18.85
N LEU A 562 -25.62 -26.32 18.15
CA LEU A 562 -24.16 -26.20 18.04
C LEU A 562 -23.58 -25.54 19.29
N ARG A 563 -22.50 -26.12 19.81
CA ARG A 563 -21.77 -25.55 20.92
C ARG A 563 -20.82 -24.45 20.44
N VAL A 564 -21.13 -23.20 20.77
CA VAL A 564 -20.25 -22.03 20.52
C VAL A 564 -19.20 -21.92 21.64
N ILE A 565 -17.92 -21.96 21.27
CA ILE A 565 -16.77 -21.92 22.20
C ILE A 565 -16.20 -20.51 22.34
N TYR A 566 -16.08 -19.80 21.22
CA TYR A 566 -15.50 -18.47 21.14
C TYR A 566 -16.11 -17.70 19.96
N GLY A 567 -15.91 -16.40 19.93
CA GLY A 567 -16.34 -15.52 18.85
C GLY A 567 -15.42 -14.32 18.80
N ASP A 568 -14.88 -14.05 17.62
CA ASP A 568 -14.06 -12.89 17.32
C ASP A 568 -14.85 -11.92 16.42
N THR A 569 -14.27 -10.74 16.26
CA THR A 569 -14.61 -9.61 15.39
C THR A 569 -15.57 -9.95 14.24
N ASP A 570 -15.21 -10.93 13.42
CA ASP A 570 -15.87 -11.38 12.18
C ASP A 570 -15.98 -12.91 12.06
N SER A 571 -15.72 -13.66 13.14
CA SER A 571 -15.74 -15.13 13.13
C SER A 571 -16.34 -15.75 14.39
N ILE A 572 -16.84 -16.98 14.27
CA ILE A 572 -17.33 -17.78 15.41
C ILE A 572 -16.66 -19.16 15.43
N PHE A 573 -16.42 -19.67 16.63
CA PHE A 573 -15.76 -20.94 16.87
C PHE A 573 -16.78 -21.90 17.44
N VAL A 574 -17.08 -22.96 16.70
CA VAL A 574 -18.12 -23.93 17.05
C VAL A 574 -17.56 -25.34 17.06
N LYS A 575 -18.17 -26.22 17.85
CA LYS A 575 -17.90 -27.66 17.70
C LYS A 575 -18.19 -28.06 16.25
N TYR A 576 -17.23 -28.76 15.64
CA TYR A 576 -17.32 -29.17 14.26
C TYR A 576 -18.25 -30.38 14.13
N GLU A 577 -19.49 -30.08 13.76
CA GLU A 577 -20.52 -31.07 13.39
C GLU A 577 -20.94 -30.75 11.95
N PRO A 578 -20.38 -31.42 10.92
CA PRO A 578 -20.46 -30.98 9.52
C PRO A 578 -21.87 -30.66 9.02
N GLU A 579 -22.86 -31.51 9.34
CA GLU A 579 -24.25 -31.30 8.93
C GLU A 579 -24.87 -30.04 9.57
N LYS A 580 -24.65 -29.84 10.87
CA LYS A 580 -25.19 -28.67 11.58
C LYS A 580 -24.47 -27.39 11.16
N VAL A 581 -23.15 -27.48 10.92
CA VAL A 581 -22.36 -26.37 10.39
C VAL A 581 -22.86 -25.97 9.00
N GLY A 582 -23.13 -26.94 8.13
CA GLY A 582 -23.75 -26.69 6.82
C GLY A 582 -25.09 -25.96 6.94
N LYS A 583 -26.00 -26.46 7.79
CA LYS A 583 -27.30 -25.81 8.05
C LYS A 583 -27.17 -24.39 8.62
N LEU A 584 -26.17 -24.16 9.48
CA LEU A 584 -25.89 -22.83 10.03
C LEU A 584 -25.42 -21.86 8.95
N ILE A 585 -24.51 -22.31 8.07
CA ILE A 585 -24.02 -21.51 6.93
C ILE A 585 -25.20 -21.13 6.01
N GLU A 586 -26.05 -22.10 5.64
CA GLU A 586 -27.25 -21.85 4.83
C GLU A 586 -28.19 -20.84 5.49
N ALA A 587 -28.51 -21.03 6.78
CA ALA A 587 -29.39 -20.14 7.52
C ALA A 587 -28.85 -18.71 7.62
N ILE A 588 -27.52 -18.54 7.78
CA ILE A 588 -26.86 -17.23 7.80
C ILE A 588 -26.93 -16.58 6.43
N ASN A 589 -26.61 -17.33 5.36
CA ASN A 589 -26.66 -16.83 3.99
C ASN A 589 -28.07 -16.35 3.63
N GLU A 590 -29.12 -17.10 3.98
CA GLU A 590 -30.51 -16.73 3.70
C GLU A 590 -31.01 -15.56 4.55
N LYS A 591 -30.82 -15.61 5.88
CA LYS A 591 -31.41 -14.62 6.80
C LYS A 591 -30.61 -13.32 6.88
N LEU A 592 -29.29 -13.40 6.85
CA LEU A 592 -28.41 -12.25 7.02
C LEU A 592 -27.90 -11.70 5.68
N ASN A 593 -28.03 -12.46 4.58
CA ASN A 593 -27.51 -12.09 3.26
C ASN A 593 -26.03 -11.71 3.32
N LEU A 594 -25.25 -12.55 4.01
CA LEU A 594 -23.81 -12.43 4.21
C LEU A 594 -23.19 -13.81 4.03
N ASP A 595 -22.10 -13.88 3.25
CA ASP A 595 -21.36 -15.12 3.02
C ASP A 595 -20.46 -15.46 4.21
N ILE A 596 -20.63 -16.66 4.76
CA ILE A 596 -19.80 -17.22 5.83
C ILE A 596 -19.31 -18.61 5.41
N LYS A 597 -18.07 -18.93 5.73
CA LYS A 597 -17.45 -20.21 5.36
C LYS A 597 -16.63 -20.81 6.50
N VAL A 598 -16.39 -22.11 6.43
CA VAL A 598 -15.36 -22.75 7.25
C VAL A 598 -14.00 -22.24 6.75
N ASP A 599 -13.31 -21.49 7.59
CA ASP A 599 -11.95 -21.01 7.30
C ASP A 599 -10.92 -22.11 7.60
N LYS A 600 -11.06 -22.74 8.76
CA LYS A 600 -10.19 -23.82 9.23
C LYS A 600 -10.90 -24.69 10.27
N VAL A 601 -10.39 -25.91 10.44
CA VAL A 601 -10.80 -26.84 11.49
C VAL A 601 -9.58 -27.16 12.34
N TYR A 602 -9.71 -26.96 13.65
CA TYR A 602 -8.70 -27.36 14.62
C TYR A 602 -9.06 -28.73 15.18
N ARG A 603 -8.10 -29.65 15.11
CA ARG A 603 -8.18 -30.93 15.82
C ARG A 603 -8.22 -30.70 17.32
N LYS A 604 -7.37 -29.79 17.82
CA LYS A 604 -7.36 -29.32 19.21
C LYS A 604 -7.08 -27.83 19.23
N VAL A 605 -7.79 -27.09 20.07
CA VAL A 605 -7.50 -25.69 20.34
C VAL A 605 -7.47 -25.45 21.84
N PHE A 606 -6.41 -24.80 22.30
CA PHE A 606 -6.26 -24.35 23.67
C PHE A 606 -6.57 -22.87 23.75
N PHE A 607 -7.60 -22.54 24.51
CA PHE A 607 -7.95 -21.15 24.83
C PHE A 607 -7.44 -20.78 26.23
N THR A 608 -6.79 -19.63 26.33
CA THR A 608 -6.51 -18.99 27.62
C THR A 608 -7.75 -18.26 28.14
N GLU A 609 -7.63 -17.61 29.29
CA GLU A 609 -8.67 -16.72 29.82
C GLU A 609 -8.77 -15.39 29.06
N ALA A 610 -7.70 -15.01 28.36
CA ALA A 610 -7.58 -13.75 27.66
C ALA A 610 -8.18 -13.84 26.25
N LYS A 611 -8.84 -12.77 25.82
CA LYS A 611 -9.34 -12.62 24.45
C LYS A 611 -8.16 -12.59 23.47
N LYS A 612 -8.36 -13.13 22.26
CA LYS A 612 -7.33 -13.20 21.21
C LYS A 612 -6.01 -13.85 21.66
N ARG A 613 -6.08 -14.82 22.59
CA ARG A 613 -4.95 -15.58 23.11
C ARG A 613 -5.25 -17.08 23.12
N TYR A 614 -4.87 -17.76 22.05
CA TYR A 614 -5.10 -19.20 21.86
C TYR A 614 -4.04 -19.83 20.96
N CYS A 615 -3.91 -21.16 21.02
CA CYS A 615 -3.18 -21.93 20.02
C CYS A 615 -4.00 -23.13 19.55
N GLY A 616 -3.95 -23.41 18.25
CA GLY A 616 -4.70 -24.48 17.61
C GLY A 616 -3.82 -25.40 16.79
N LEU A 617 -4.06 -26.69 16.88
CA LEU A 617 -3.46 -27.72 16.03
C LEU A 617 -4.36 -27.94 14.81
N LEU A 618 -3.83 -27.64 13.63
CA LEU A 618 -4.50 -27.89 12.36
C LEU A 618 -4.44 -29.38 11.98
N GLU A 619 -5.30 -29.80 11.06
CA GLU A 619 -5.35 -31.18 10.56
C GLU A 619 -4.02 -31.65 9.94
N ASP A 620 -3.25 -30.74 9.35
CA ASP A 620 -1.94 -31.02 8.74
C ASP A 620 -0.77 -31.01 9.73
N GLY A 621 -1.03 -30.87 11.03
CA GLY A 621 -0.03 -30.87 12.09
C GLY A 621 0.62 -29.52 12.37
N ARG A 622 0.33 -28.46 11.61
CA ARG A 622 0.81 -27.11 11.92
C ARG A 622 0.13 -26.55 13.15
N VAL A 623 0.88 -25.77 13.93
CA VAL A 623 0.37 -25.05 15.11
C VAL A 623 0.12 -23.60 14.73
N ASP A 624 -1.14 -23.17 14.86
CA ASP A 624 -1.57 -21.79 14.71
C ASP A 624 -1.54 -21.12 16.09
N VAL A 625 -0.76 -20.06 16.26
CA VAL A 625 -0.59 -19.38 17.56
C VAL A 625 -1.05 -17.94 17.43
N VAL A 626 -2.06 -17.56 18.23
CA VAL A 626 -2.67 -16.23 18.19
C VAL A 626 -2.48 -15.56 19.55
N GLY A 627 -1.67 -14.50 19.58
CA GLY A 627 -1.53 -13.57 20.71
C GLY A 627 -0.86 -14.13 21.99
N LEU A 628 -0.34 -15.36 21.96
CA LEU A 628 0.44 -15.97 23.04
C LEU A 628 1.89 -15.46 23.06
N GLU A 629 2.58 -15.64 24.18
CA GLU A 629 3.96 -15.21 24.43
C GLU A 629 4.95 -15.78 23.41
N ALA A 630 4.75 -17.01 22.93
CA ALA A 630 5.57 -17.64 21.89
C ALA A 630 5.59 -16.87 20.55
N VAL A 631 4.64 -15.96 20.35
CA VAL A 631 4.53 -15.10 19.15
C VAL A 631 4.48 -13.62 19.56
N ARG A 632 5.19 -13.23 20.62
CA ARG A 632 5.32 -11.82 21.03
C ARG A 632 6.77 -11.40 20.90
N GLY A 633 7.01 -10.29 20.18
CA GLY A 633 8.37 -9.77 19.94
C GLY A 633 8.94 -8.95 21.10
N ASP A 634 8.15 -8.70 22.14
CA ASP A 634 8.53 -7.93 23.34
C ASP A 634 8.98 -8.82 24.52
N TRP A 635 9.15 -10.12 24.29
CA TRP A 635 9.55 -11.11 25.29
C TRP A 635 10.78 -11.88 24.81
N ALA A 636 11.73 -12.14 25.72
CA ALA A 636 12.99 -12.83 25.46
C ALA A 636 12.89 -14.33 25.73
#